data_AF-A0AA95K491-F1
#
_entry.id   AF-A0AA95K491-F1
#
_cell.length_a   1.000
_cell.length_b   1.000
_cell.length_c   1.000
_cell.angle_alpha   90.00
_cell.angle_beta   90.00
_cell.angle_gamma   90.00
#
_symmetry.space_group_name_H-M   'P 1'
#
loop_
_entity.id
_entity.type
_entity.pdbx_description
1 polymer ?
#
loop_
_entity_poly.entity_id
_entity_poly.type
_entity_poly.pdbx_seq_one_letter_code
_entity_poly.pdbx_strand_id
1 'polypeptide(L)'
;MFNIFKNENILFSPIEPDLISEEQAKVKKDLAILTKKLTLDSGLADRQDLQNKKLAILLEKLQTREAGDCVELNEIDLTGMELPAAIELYNVNLMHSKLVAVKMMNANLQHSNLSSTDLSKIDLSDAKLNNATLIQSVLTDANIANADLQNANFRSANLKYCNLAMANLSRAHLQDADLMRAKLMGANLSQAFLLCSIMQRADLTAANMFNAEMLSIDLTDANLTNANLEQVRGENSILNNAKLIGANLTRAFFRGANMQNVDLTNAILLNTHLFGADLTNANLTDANLKNANLTNVNLTNSNLSGATISLQSVINLDLQSIILHKAINLSIELKWEQNSLDQYLNHLNNRETNSVLTQIASIDKMYDAAKIDMIKQIIASLSNQRVNISSVAASLIDILAEPPYYADAEISNWLKSVCANYIEKFNDWPMPLQKESVINLMIDTFQHYPDLLFNCNSAFIQIISQAIYKIDSAQLKQKAISVYEHYLKSSQIQPYVQMDDFGCYGENKTDWSDKNAANYILFSSTEQGYAMMLSQNVLAGMLMPNLAGKDQVLNQFFLYQQQNNLNQADYQLEDILKNKFPIFYSGYQSLLRINTFNRLLDLLDLDEKLYDLFIAVTKKAISTEKLVNPEEQIQLEKLLTNKAYQFIAPSDYQLTEKFYQNILNTYKLKEATDKEKAEKIFSLSAVFVKYTSSAILGTETESPNALRYFSCAMLNKAYELCPAIFDSEQQITEWKNRLLGLEKTFSCTAVLSSAMIDHARKQFSNQLATVLPPDWY
;
A
#
# COMPACT_ATOMS: atom_id res chain seq x y z
N MET A 1 2.23 25.88 -22.83
CA MET A 1 2.06 26.02 -24.30
C MET A 1 2.17 27.50 -24.64
N PHE A 2 3.06 27.85 -25.58
CA PHE A 2 3.50 29.20 -26.02
C PHE A 2 4.43 30.00 -25.08
N ASN A 3 5.76 29.89 -25.31
CA ASN A 3 6.77 30.99 -25.27
C ASN A 3 8.24 30.50 -25.16
N ILE A 4 8.74 29.63 -26.06
CA ILE A 4 10.19 29.39 -26.22
C ILE A 4 10.56 29.22 -27.70
N PHE A 5 10.26 30.22 -28.54
CA PHE A 5 10.83 30.34 -29.89
C PHE A 5 11.10 31.81 -30.20
N LYS A 6 12.19 32.33 -29.63
CA LYS A 6 12.89 33.55 -30.07
C LYS A 6 14.14 33.70 -29.23
N ASN A 7 15.26 33.19 -29.75
CA ASN A 7 16.65 33.61 -29.54
C ASN A 7 17.60 32.43 -29.74
N GLU A 8 17.81 32.01 -30.99
CA GLU A 8 19.07 31.35 -31.40
C GLU A 8 19.79 32.33 -32.34
N ASN A 9 20.36 33.41 -31.77
CA ASN A 9 21.53 34.04 -32.38
C ASN A 9 22.72 33.23 -31.88
N ILE A 10 23.19 32.29 -32.70
CA ILE A 10 24.45 31.59 -32.47
C ILE A 10 25.57 32.62 -32.69
N LEU A 11 25.97 33.28 -31.60
CA LEU A 11 27.19 34.08 -31.57
C LEU A 11 28.37 33.11 -31.59
N PHE A 12 29.06 33.06 -32.73
CA PHE A 12 30.36 32.40 -32.88
C PHE A 12 31.32 32.90 -31.78
N SER A 13 31.88 32.00 -30.99
CA SER A 13 33.01 32.35 -30.13
C SER A 13 34.22 32.70 -31.00
N PRO A 14 35.04 33.70 -30.65
CA PRO A 14 36.24 34.00 -31.41
C PRO A 14 37.21 32.81 -31.39
N ILE A 15 37.70 32.43 -32.57
CA ILE A 15 38.65 31.33 -32.81
C ILE A 15 40.03 31.71 -32.24
N GLU A 16 40.72 30.77 -31.60
CA GLU A 16 42.07 30.99 -31.07
C GLU A 16 43.10 31.20 -32.20
N PRO A 17 44.02 32.18 -32.08
CA PRO A 17 44.97 32.53 -33.16
C PRO A 17 45.93 31.42 -33.59
N ASP A 18 46.27 30.48 -32.70
CA ASP A 18 47.28 29.45 -32.97
C ASP A 18 46.74 28.35 -33.89
N LEU A 19 45.47 27.95 -33.71
CA LEU A 19 44.74 27.01 -34.59
C LEU A 19 44.68 27.49 -36.04
N ILE A 20 44.53 28.80 -36.22
CA ILE A 20 44.42 29.45 -37.54
C ILE A 20 45.69 29.22 -38.38
N SER A 21 46.87 29.24 -37.75
CA SER A 21 48.14 29.11 -38.45
C SER A 21 48.41 27.68 -38.94
N GLU A 22 48.03 26.67 -38.16
CA GLU A 22 48.16 25.26 -38.51
C GLU A 22 47.16 24.84 -39.60
N GLU A 23 45.91 25.32 -39.52
CA GLU A 23 44.87 25.08 -40.51
C GLU A 23 45.27 25.62 -41.89
N GLN A 24 45.81 26.84 -41.96
CA GLN A 24 46.27 27.43 -43.22
C GLN A 24 47.38 26.61 -43.90
N ALA A 25 48.34 26.10 -43.12
CA ALA A 25 49.42 25.28 -43.65
C ALA A 25 48.91 23.94 -44.20
N LYS A 26 47.95 23.33 -43.50
CA LYS A 26 47.36 22.05 -43.88
C LYS A 26 46.46 22.17 -45.11
N VAL A 27 45.73 23.27 -45.24
CA VAL A 27 44.88 23.50 -46.41
C VAL A 27 45.68 23.79 -47.66
N LYS A 28 46.75 24.57 -47.56
CA LYS A 28 47.67 24.74 -48.70
C LYS A 28 48.25 23.40 -49.16
N LYS A 29 48.52 22.48 -48.23
CA LYS A 29 48.98 21.12 -48.55
C LYS A 29 47.88 20.29 -49.24
N ASP A 30 46.65 20.32 -48.76
CA ASP A 30 45.53 19.60 -49.37
C ASP A 30 45.17 20.15 -50.75
N LEU A 31 45.15 21.48 -50.90
CA LEU A 31 45.04 22.17 -52.18
C LEU A 31 46.11 21.66 -53.15
N ALA A 32 47.37 21.55 -52.71
CA ALA A 32 48.45 21.02 -53.55
C ALA A 32 48.23 19.55 -53.95
N ILE A 33 47.71 18.71 -53.06
CA ILE A 33 47.37 17.30 -53.35
C ILE A 33 46.23 17.22 -54.37
N LEU A 34 45.18 18.03 -54.19
CA LEU A 34 44.02 18.13 -55.08
C LEU A 34 44.42 18.64 -56.47
N THR A 35 45.23 19.71 -56.55
CA THR A 35 45.76 20.24 -57.82
C THR A 35 46.69 19.23 -58.51
N LYS A 36 47.48 18.47 -57.74
CA LYS A 36 48.31 17.38 -58.30
C LYS A 36 47.46 16.24 -58.87
N LYS A 37 46.36 15.87 -58.21
CA LYS A 37 45.38 14.89 -58.73
C LYS A 37 44.77 15.36 -60.06
N LEU A 38 44.34 16.62 -60.14
CA LEU A 38 43.80 17.23 -61.36
C LEU A 38 44.78 17.27 -62.53
N THR A 39 46.07 17.51 -62.26
CA THR A 39 47.10 17.60 -63.30
C THR A 39 47.51 16.21 -63.83
N LEU A 40 47.51 15.18 -62.97
CA LEU A 40 47.80 13.78 -63.34
C LEU A 40 46.69 13.11 -64.18
N ASP A 41 45.43 13.51 -64.00
CA ASP A 41 44.26 12.88 -64.65
C ASP A 41 43.81 13.55 -65.97
N SER A 42 44.62 14.46 -66.53
CA SER A 42 44.30 15.23 -67.76
C SER A 42 44.21 14.40 -69.06
N GLY A 43 44.14 13.06 -68.98
CA GLY A 43 44.22 12.13 -70.12
C GLY A 43 43.00 11.27 -70.47
N LEU A 44 41.86 11.31 -69.77
CA LEU A 44 40.70 10.42 -70.05
C LEU A 44 39.35 11.16 -69.87
N ALA A 45 38.50 11.24 -70.91
CA ALA A 45 37.78 12.49 -71.18
C ALA A 45 36.26 12.62 -70.89
N ASP A 46 35.52 11.66 -70.32
CA ASP A 46 34.05 11.88 -70.11
C ASP A 46 33.57 11.86 -68.65
N ARG A 47 33.82 10.80 -67.87
CA ARG A 47 33.50 10.80 -66.42
C ARG A 47 34.49 11.59 -65.59
N GLN A 48 35.77 11.53 -65.95
CA GLN A 48 36.84 12.27 -65.28
C GLN A 48 36.67 13.78 -65.51
N ASP A 49 36.16 14.23 -66.66
CA ASP A 49 35.98 15.66 -66.97
C ASP A 49 34.91 16.32 -66.08
N LEU A 50 33.80 15.63 -65.81
CA LEU A 50 32.78 16.12 -64.87
C LEU A 50 33.30 16.13 -63.41
N GLN A 51 34.03 15.09 -62.99
CA GLN A 51 34.65 15.05 -61.66
C GLN A 51 35.75 16.11 -61.50
N ASN A 52 36.54 16.35 -62.54
CA ASN A 52 37.58 17.38 -62.56
C ASN A 52 36.98 18.79 -62.55
N LYS A 53 35.86 19.03 -63.26
CA LYS A 53 35.10 20.30 -63.17
C LYS A 53 34.54 20.53 -61.76
N LYS A 54 33.96 19.51 -61.14
CA LYS A 54 33.47 19.55 -59.75
C LYS A 54 34.60 19.81 -58.75
N LEU A 55 35.75 19.18 -58.94
CA LEU A 55 36.95 19.36 -58.12
C LEU A 55 37.59 20.74 -58.30
N ALA A 56 37.59 21.27 -59.52
CA ALA A 56 38.11 22.60 -59.84
C ALA A 56 37.28 23.70 -59.17
N ILE A 57 35.95 23.59 -59.16
CA ILE A 57 35.06 24.53 -58.44
C ILE A 57 35.33 24.50 -56.93
N LEU A 58 35.50 23.30 -56.36
CA LEU A 58 35.87 23.14 -54.94
C LEU A 58 37.23 23.79 -54.65
N LEU A 59 38.23 23.56 -55.50
CA LEU A 59 39.58 24.12 -55.37
C LEU A 59 39.61 25.64 -55.49
N GLU A 60 38.92 26.21 -56.48
CA GLU A 60 38.86 27.65 -56.71
C GLU A 60 38.34 28.37 -55.45
N LYS A 61 37.22 27.88 -54.90
CA LYS A 61 36.61 28.46 -53.70
C LYS A 61 37.43 28.26 -52.42
N LEU A 62 38.19 27.16 -52.32
CA LEU A 62 39.11 26.93 -51.21
C LEU A 62 40.40 27.75 -51.32
N GLN A 63 40.85 28.09 -52.53
CA GLN A 63 42.04 28.93 -52.76
C GLN A 63 41.82 30.39 -52.37
N THR A 64 40.58 30.89 -52.46
CA THR A 64 40.22 32.28 -52.18
C THR A 64 39.96 32.58 -50.70
N ARG A 65 40.12 31.61 -49.80
CA ARG A 65 39.72 31.74 -48.39
C ARG A 65 40.78 32.47 -47.54
N GLU A 66 40.35 33.41 -46.71
CA GLU A 66 41.16 33.94 -45.60
C GLU A 66 40.95 33.10 -44.32
N ALA A 67 41.71 33.42 -43.26
CA ALA A 67 41.64 32.71 -41.99
C ALA A 67 40.31 32.97 -41.27
N GLY A 68 39.55 31.91 -40.97
CA GLY A 68 38.29 31.99 -40.22
C GLY A 68 37.05 32.28 -41.05
N ASP A 69 37.20 32.57 -42.35
CA ASP A 69 36.07 32.84 -43.24
C ASP A 69 35.25 31.58 -43.52
N CYS A 70 33.93 31.76 -43.56
CA CYS A 70 33.02 30.73 -44.05
C CYS A 70 33.14 30.60 -45.56
N VAL A 71 33.47 29.40 -46.07
CA VAL A 71 33.53 29.15 -47.53
C VAL A 71 32.18 28.68 -48.05
N GLU A 72 31.55 29.47 -48.90
CA GLU A 72 30.23 29.18 -49.48
C GLU A 72 30.32 28.16 -50.64
N LEU A 73 30.01 26.89 -50.34
CA LEU A 73 29.97 25.75 -51.24
C LEU A 73 28.55 25.19 -51.46
N ASN A 74 27.51 26.01 -51.22
CA ASN A 74 26.11 25.58 -51.31
C ASN A 74 25.76 24.95 -52.66
N GLU A 75 24.87 23.97 -52.63
CA GLU A 75 24.33 23.27 -53.80
C GLU A 75 25.38 22.56 -54.69
N ILE A 76 26.59 22.31 -54.17
CA ILE A 76 27.61 21.59 -54.93
C ILE A 76 27.26 20.09 -55.04
N ASP A 77 27.52 19.48 -56.18
CA ASP A 77 27.35 18.04 -56.38
C ASP A 77 28.71 17.36 -56.55
N LEU A 78 29.16 16.63 -55.52
CA LEU A 78 30.39 15.84 -55.52
C LEU A 78 30.14 14.33 -55.54
N THR A 79 28.94 13.88 -55.93
CA THR A 79 28.53 12.47 -55.90
C THR A 79 29.61 11.50 -56.42
N GLY A 80 29.98 10.51 -55.60
CA GLY A 80 30.90 9.42 -55.93
C GLY A 80 32.37 9.81 -55.98
N MET A 81 32.75 11.01 -55.52
CA MET A 81 34.13 11.48 -55.57
C MET A 81 34.99 10.88 -54.45
N GLU A 82 36.27 10.67 -54.76
CA GLU A 82 37.28 10.28 -53.78
C GLU A 82 38.19 11.47 -53.48
N LEU A 83 37.85 12.19 -52.41
CA LEU A 83 38.65 13.32 -51.93
C LEU A 83 39.87 12.79 -51.15
N PRO A 84 40.94 13.58 -51.00
CA PRO A 84 42.06 13.20 -50.17
C PRO A 84 41.60 12.84 -48.75
N ALA A 85 42.19 11.78 -48.20
CA ALA A 85 42.04 11.52 -46.78
C ALA A 85 42.54 12.73 -45.99
N ALA A 86 41.83 13.08 -44.92
CA ALA A 86 42.11 14.24 -44.09
C ALA A 86 41.97 15.60 -44.79
N ILE A 87 41.09 15.72 -45.79
CA ILE A 87 40.76 17.00 -46.42
C ILE A 87 40.26 18.02 -45.40
N GLU A 88 40.81 19.22 -45.47
CA GLU A 88 40.49 20.33 -44.56
C GLU A 88 39.39 21.26 -45.10
N LEU A 89 38.16 20.98 -44.68
CA LEU A 89 36.93 21.73 -44.96
C LEU A 89 36.34 22.34 -43.68
N TYR A 90 37.20 22.96 -42.87
CA TYR A 90 36.81 23.72 -41.69
C TYR A 90 35.91 24.90 -42.05
N ASN A 91 34.82 25.10 -41.28
CA ASN A 91 33.88 26.21 -41.40
C ASN A 91 33.39 26.46 -42.84
N VAL A 92 32.93 25.42 -43.53
CA VAL A 92 32.38 25.56 -44.89
C VAL A 92 30.85 25.46 -44.90
N ASN A 93 30.20 26.18 -45.79
CA ASN A 93 28.76 26.06 -46.01
C ASN A 93 28.50 25.18 -47.23
N LEU A 94 28.06 23.95 -46.98
CA LEU A 94 27.70 22.93 -47.96
C LEU A 94 26.18 22.73 -48.01
N MET A 95 25.39 23.71 -47.55
CA MET A 95 23.93 23.58 -47.51
C MET A 95 23.35 23.18 -48.87
N HIS A 96 22.36 22.27 -48.88
CA HIS A 96 21.71 21.76 -50.09
C HIS A 96 22.60 21.01 -51.08
N SER A 97 23.83 20.64 -50.68
CA SER A 97 24.78 19.95 -51.55
C SER A 97 24.45 18.45 -51.70
N LYS A 98 25.05 17.79 -52.70
CA LYS A 98 24.99 16.35 -52.92
C LYS A 98 26.38 15.74 -52.79
N LEU A 99 26.60 15.02 -51.70
CA LEU A 99 27.83 14.35 -51.32
C LEU A 99 27.63 12.83 -51.19
N VAL A 100 26.76 12.28 -52.05
CA VAL A 100 26.40 10.87 -52.05
C VAL A 100 27.60 10.00 -52.41
N ALA A 101 27.88 8.97 -51.60
CA ALA A 101 28.97 8.02 -51.81
C ALA A 101 30.37 8.66 -51.97
N VAL A 102 30.61 9.83 -51.37
CA VAL A 102 31.91 10.49 -51.37
C VAL A 102 32.81 9.87 -50.31
N LYS A 103 34.10 9.69 -50.61
CA LYS A 103 35.10 9.26 -49.62
C LYS A 103 35.84 10.47 -49.05
N MET A 104 35.67 10.69 -47.75
CA MET A 104 36.20 11.82 -46.98
C MET A 104 36.67 11.39 -45.59
N MET A 105 37.31 10.20 -45.51
CA MET A 105 37.86 9.67 -44.27
C MET A 105 38.83 10.68 -43.64
N ASN A 106 38.77 10.84 -42.32
CA ASN A 106 39.56 11.79 -41.54
C ASN A 106 39.34 13.28 -41.88
N ALA A 107 38.34 13.62 -42.69
CA ALA A 107 38.10 15.02 -43.09
C ALA A 107 37.87 15.92 -41.87
N ASN A 108 38.35 17.16 -41.96
CA ASN A 108 38.00 18.20 -41.01
C ASN A 108 36.81 18.99 -41.57
N LEU A 109 35.65 18.87 -40.93
CA LEU A 109 34.39 19.56 -41.22
C LEU A 109 33.87 20.27 -39.97
N GLN A 110 34.77 20.64 -39.05
CA GLN A 110 34.40 21.36 -37.83
C GLN A 110 33.70 22.68 -38.18
N HIS A 111 32.65 23.02 -37.44
CA HIS A 111 31.82 24.23 -37.65
C HIS A 111 31.09 24.32 -39.00
N SER A 112 31.22 23.34 -39.87
CA SER A 112 30.66 23.40 -41.22
C SER A 112 29.14 23.22 -41.22
N ASN A 113 28.46 23.92 -42.14
CA ASN A 113 27.03 23.82 -42.35
C ASN A 113 26.72 22.85 -43.50
N LEU A 114 26.23 21.67 -43.14
CA LEU A 114 25.81 20.59 -44.02
C LEU A 114 24.27 20.45 -44.01
N SER A 115 23.54 21.50 -43.64
CA SER A 115 22.07 21.43 -43.55
C SER A 115 21.44 21.06 -44.90
N SER A 116 20.43 20.20 -44.88
CA SER A 116 19.72 19.72 -46.06
C SER A 116 20.63 19.12 -47.16
N THR A 117 21.82 18.64 -46.78
CA THR A 117 22.77 17.99 -47.70
C THR A 117 22.43 16.51 -47.85
N ASP A 118 22.56 15.97 -49.06
CA ASP A 118 22.50 14.53 -49.30
C ASP A 118 23.88 13.90 -49.13
N LEU A 119 24.11 13.32 -47.95
CA LEU A 119 25.31 12.62 -47.51
C LEU A 119 25.13 11.09 -47.59
N SER A 120 24.15 10.59 -48.35
CA SER A 120 23.85 9.16 -48.40
C SER A 120 25.08 8.34 -48.80
N LYS A 121 25.40 7.27 -48.05
CA LYS A 121 26.57 6.39 -48.30
C LYS A 121 27.94 7.09 -48.24
N ILE A 122 28.03 8.31 -47.70
CA ILE A 122 29.31 8.99 -47.54
C ILE A 122 30.21 8.21 -46.58
N ASP A 123 31.53 8.26 -46.80
CA ASP A 123 32.52 7.76 -45.85
C ASP A 123 33.23 8.93 -45.16
N LEU A 124 32.79 9.21 -43.94
CA LEU A 124 33.32 10.18 -42.97
C LEU A 124 33.91 9.48 -41.74
N SER A 125 34.39 8.25 -41.89
CA SER A 125 35.08 7.57 -40.79
C SER A 125 36.28 8.39 -40.29
N ASP A 126 36.43 8.46 -38.97
CA ASP A 126 37.48 9.22 -38.27
C ASP A 126 37.46 10.74 -38.55
N ALA A 127 36.39 11.28 -39.15
CA ALA A 127 36.28 12.71 -39.47
C ALA A 127 36.03 13.57 -38.21
N LYS A 128 36.44 14.84 -38.27
CA LYS A 128 36.12 15.86 -37.26
C LYS A 128 34.93 16.69 -37.71
N LEU A 129 33.83 16.60 -37.00
CA LEU A 129 32.56 17.27 -37.28
C LEU A 129 32.01 17.99 -36.03
N ASN A 130 32.85 18.24 -35.03
CA ASN A 130 32.40 18.93 -33.84
C ASN A 130 31.87 20.33 -34.19
N ASN A 131 30.74 20.68 -33.58
CA ASN A 131 29.96 21.90 -33.86
C ASN A 131 29.43 22.02 -35.31
N ALA A 132 29.48 20.97 -36.14
CA ALA A 132 28.89 21.01 -37.48
C ALA A 132 27.36 21.04 -37.42
N THR A 133 26.72 21.70 -38.40
CA THR A 133 25.26 21.77 -38.51
C THR A 133 24.79 20.87 -39.65
N LEU A 134 24.06 19.81 -39.33
CA LEU A 134 23.56 18.77 -40.24
C LEU A 134 22.01 18.70 -40.23
N ILE A 135 21.34 19.81 -39.95
CA ILE A 135 19.87 19.88 -39.84
C ILE A 135 19.23 19.39 -41.13
N GLN A 136 18.24 18.49 -41.03
CA GLN A 136 17.50 17.95 -42.19
C GLN A 136 18.37 17.30 -43.29
N SER A 137 19.62 16.96 -42.99
CA SER A 137 20.49 16.26 -43.94
C SER A 137 20.10 14.78 -44.07
N VAL A 138 20.49 14.15 -45.18
CA VAL A 138 20.23 12.73 -45.45
C VAL A 138 21.54 11.98 -45.41
N LEU A 139 21.75 11.15 -44.39
CA LEU A 139 22.95 10.35 -44.18
C LEU A 139 22.70 8.85 -44.36
N THR A 140 21.61 8.45 -45.03
CA THR A 140 21.25 7.02 -45.16
C THR A 140 22.45 6.17 -45.60
N ASP A 141 22.75 5.08 -44.88
CA ASP A 141 23.89 4.18 -45.12
C ASP A 141 25.29 4.83 -45.03
N ALA A 142 25.44 6.01 -44.42
CA ALA A 142 26.74 6.65 -44.24
C ALA A 142 27.64 5.91 -43.24
N ASN A 143 28.95 5.95 -43.48
CA ASN A 143 29.97 5.50 -42.54
C ASN A 143 30.58 6.71 -41.82
N ILE A 144 30.27 6.87 -40.53
CA ILE A 144 30.70 7.99 -39.68
C ILE A 144 31.28 7.42 -38.37
N ALA A 145 31.86 6.22 -38.45
CA ALA A 145 32.47 5.55 -37.30
C ALA A 145 33.68 6.31 -36.78
N ASN A 146 33.90 6.28 -35.46
CA ASN A 146 34.96 7.00 -34.74
C ASN A 146 34.99 8.53 -34.93
N ALA A 147 34.04 9.12 -35.65
CA ALA A 147 34.04 10.55 -35.92
C ALA A 147 33.82 11.36 -34.63
N ASP A 148 34.41 12.55 -34.57
CA ASP A 148 34.13 13.51 -33.52
C ASP A 148 32.93 14.37 -33.91
N LEU A 149 31.77 14.09 -33.30
CA LEU A 149 30.48 14.75 -33.56
C LEU A 149 30.02 15.57 -32.36
N GLN A 150 30.95 15.97 -31.48
CA GLN A 150 30.61 16.71 -30.28
C GLN A 150 29.87 18.01 -30.61
N ASN A 151 28.74 18.26 -29.94
CA ASN A 151 27.82 19.38 -30.19
C ASN A 151 27.27 19.48 -31.64
N ALA A 152 27.44 18.46 -32.49
CA ALA A 152 26.91 18.51 -33.85
C ALA A 152 25.38 18.55 -33.85
N ASN A 153 24.79 19.28 -34.81
CA ASN A 153 23.35 19.49 -34.87
C ASN A 153 22.69 18.69 -35.99
N PHE A 154 22.07 17.57 -35.64
CA PHE A 154 21.36 16.64 -36.50
C PHE A 154 19.83 16.76 -36.40
N ARG A 155 19.27 17.91 -35.98
CA ARG A 155 17.81 18.08 -35.86
C ARG A 155 17.11 17.67 -37.17
N SER A 156 16.16 16.75 -37.06
CA SER A 156 15.39 16.19 -38.18
C SER A 156 16.23 15.54 -39.30
N ALA A 157 17.47 15.13 -39.03
CA ALA A 157 18.31 14.44 -40.00
C ALA A 157 17.88 12.97 -40.17
N ASN A 158 18.08 12.42 -41.36
CA ASN A 158 17.86 11.00 -41.65
C ASN A 158 19.19 10.24 -41.56
N LEU A 159 19.40 9.50 -40.49
CA LEU A 159 20.59 8.71 -40.15
C LEU A 159 20.33 7.19 -40.26
N LYS A 160 19.32 6.78 -41.04
CA LYS A 160 18.96 5.37 -41.21
C LYS A 160 20.16 4.54 -41.66
N TYR A 161 20.34 3.38 -41.03
CA TYR A 161 21.41 2.42 -41.37
C TYR A 161 22.84 2.96 -41.25
N CYS A 162 23.04 4.14 -40.67
CA CYS A 162 24.37 4.72 -40.49
C CYS A 162 25.26 3.85 -39.61
N ASN A 163 26.56 3.83 -39.91
CA ASN A 163 27.57 3.34 -38.99
C ASN A 163 28.15 4.52 -38.18
N LEU A 164 27.76 4.62 -36.92
CA LEU A 164 28.21 5.59 -35.92
C LEU A 164 28.97 4.89 -34.78
N ALA A 165 29.49 3.67 -35.01
CA ALA A 165 30.20 2.92 -33.99
C ALA A 165 31.38 3.74 -33.46
N MET A 166 31.53 3.77 -32.13
CA MET A 166 32.58 4.50 -31.41
C MET A 166 32.62 6.02 -31.67
N ALA A 167 31.63 6.61 -32.33
CA ALA A 167 31.59 8.04 -32.59
C ALA A 167 31.33 8.86 -31.31
N ASN A 168 31.90 10.06 -31.24
CA ASN A 168 31.68 10.99 -30.13
C ASN A 168 30.51 11.92 -30.44
N LEU A 169 29.29 11.53 -30.07
CA LEU A 169 28.05 12.33 -30.18
C LEU A 169 27.74 13.10 -28.88
N SER A 170 28.74 13.36 -28.02
CA SER A 170 28.48 14.05 -26.76
C SER A 170 27.87 15.42 -27.01
N ARG A 171 26.77 15.73 -26.31
CA ARG A 171 25.99 16.97 -26.48
C ARG A 171 25.44 17.22 -27.90
N ALA A 172 25.41 16.21 -28.76
CA ALA A 172 24.82 16.34 -30.09
C ALA A 172 23.30 16.62 -30.00
N HIS A 173 22.78 17.39 -30.95
CA HIS A 173 21.37 17.73 -31.07
C HIS A 173 20.72 16.81 -32.10
N LEU A 174 19.99 15.80 -31.65
CA LEU A 174 19.37 14.75 -32.46
C LEU A 174 17.83 14.79 -32.39
N GLN A 175 17.24 15.94 -32.06
CA GLN A 175 15.79 16.05 -31.93
C GLN A 175 15.10 15.71 -33.26
N ASP A 176 14.07 14.87 -33.21
CA ASP A 176 13.32 14.37 -34.37
C ASP A 176 14.18 13.66 -35.45
N ALA A 177 15.41 13.27 -35.14
CA ALA A 177 16.27 12.54 -36.05
C ALA A 177 15.85 11.08 -36.20
N ASP A 178 16.05 10.50 -37.38
CA ASP A 178 15.72 9.10 -37.65
C ASP A 178 16.99 8.25 -37.76
N LEU A 179 17.33 7.56 -36.66
CA LEU A 179 18.46 6.65 -36.53
C LEU A 179 18.01 5.17 -36.60
N MET A 180 16.90 4.87 -37.28
CA MET A 180 16.41 3.50 -37.39
C MET A 180 17.52 2.59 -37.95
N ARG A 181 17.79 1.48 -37.25
CA ARG A 181 18.83 0.49 -37.57
C ARG A 181 20.26 1.06 -37.67
N ALA A 182 20.53 2.22 -37.08
CA ALA A 182 21.90 2.74 -36.98
C ALA A 182 22.76 1.87 -36.04
N LYS A 183 24.06 1.79 -36.34
CA LYS A 183 25.06 1.10 -35.51
C LYS A 183 25.77 2.13 -34.65
N LEU A 184 25.55 2.08 -33.35
CA LEU A 184 26.06 3.02 -32.34
C LEU A 184 26.84 2.27 -31.25
N MET A 185 27.35 1.07 -31.55
CA MET A 185 28.12 0.27 -30.60
C MET A 185 29.30 1.09 -30.06
N GLY A 186 29.36 1.23 -28.73
CA GLY A 186 30.39 2.01 -28.03
C GLY A 186 30.37 3.52 -28.27
N ALA A 187 29.35 4.06 -28.94
CA ALA A 187 29.26 5.49 -29.20
C ALA A 187 29.05 6.29 -27.90
N ASN A 188 29.59 7.50 -27.85
CA ASN A 188 29.40 8.41 -26.73
C ASN A 188 28.28 9.41 -27.02
N LEU A 189 27.08 9.18 -26.49
CA LEU A 189 25.93 10.10 -26.53
C LEU A 189 25.72 10.83 -25.20
N SER A 190 26.75 10.97 -24.36
CA SER A 190 26.60 11.64 -23.06
C SER A 190 26.06 13.06 -23.26
N GLN A 191 25.01 13.42 -22.52
CA GLN A 191 24.34 14.74 -22.60
C GLN A 191 23.75 15.08 -23.98
N ALA A 192 23.56 14.09 -24.87
CA ALA A 192 22.92 14.32 -26.16
C ALA A 192 21.42 14.62 -26.00
N PHE A 193 20.86 15.38 -26.95
CA PHE A 193 19.45 15.75 -26.99
C PHE A 193 18.72 14.91 -28.06
N LEU A 194 18.00 13.89 -27.64
CA LEU A 194 17.34 12.85 -28.46
C LEU A 194 15.81 12.94 -28.44
N LEU A 195 15.24 14.08 -28.01
CA LEU A 195 13.79 14.31 -27.95
C LEU A 195 13.09 13.86 -29.24
N CYS A 196 12.08 12.99 -29.11
CA CYS A 196 11.27 12.48 -30.22
C CYS A 196 12.04 11.80 -31.36
N SER A 197 13.31 11.41 -31.15
CA SER A 197 14.08 10.69 -32.16
C SER A 197 13.60 9.25 -32.33
N ILE A 198 13.82 8.70 -33.52
CA ILE A 198 13.47 7.32 -33.87
C ILE A 198 14.75 6.51 -33.90
N MET A 199 14.90 5.57 -32.97
CA MET A 199 16.06 4.68 -32.84
C MET A 199 15.64 3.21 -32.88
N GLN A 200 14.53 2.91 -33.55
CA GLN A 200 14.02 1.55 -33.68
C GLN A 200 15.10 0.62 -34.25
N ARG A 201 15.33 -0.51 -33.60
CA ARG A 201 16.33 -1.53 -33.98
C ARG A 201 17.77 -1.00 -34.08
N ALA A 202 18.08 0.12 -33.45
CA ALA A 202 19.46 0.61 -33.36
C ALA A 202 20.30 -0.30 -32.46
N ASP A 203 21.59 -0.43 -32.79
CA ASP A 203 22.56 -1.13 -31.95
C ASP A 203 23.33 -0.12 -31.10
N LEU A 204 22.91 0.02 -29.85
CA LEU A 204 23.49 0.89 -28.81
C LEU A 204 24.32 0.07 -27.80
N THR A 205 24.80 -1.11 -28.18
CA THR A 205 25.58 -1.98 -27.29
C THR A 205 26.78 -1.21 -26.72
N ALA A 206 26.91 -1.20 -25.39
CA ALA A 206 27.94 -0.47 -24.66
C ALA A 206 28.03 1.05 -24.95
N ALA A 207 26.97 1.67 -25.48
CA ALA A 207 26.92 3.10 -25.69
C ALA A 207 26.90 3.85 -24.35
N ASN A 208 27.55 5.01 -24.30
CA ASN A 208 27.47 5.91 -23.15
C ASN A 208 26.41 6.98 -23.39
N MET A 209 25.28 6.89 -22.69
CA MET A 209 24.16 7.84 -22.77
C MET A 209 24.01 8.64 -21.47
N PHE A 210 25.07 8.74 -20.66
CA PHE A 210 25.02 9.45 -19.38
C PHE A 210 24.36 10.83 -19.49
N ASN A 211 23.31 11.06 -18.69
CA ASN A 211 22.58 12.32 -18.62
C ASN A 211 22.03 12.81 -19.98
N ALA A 212 21.73 11.90 -20.92
CA ALA A 212 21.08 12.25 -22.18
C ALA A 212 19.59 12.59 -21.99
N GLU A 213 19.07 13.49 -22.82
CA GLU A 213 17.65 13.85 -22.88
C GLU A 213 16.95 13.06 -23.97
N MET A 214 16.15 12.07 -23.61
CA MET A 214 15.52 11.10 -24.51
C MET A 214 13.99 11.05 -24.34
N LEU A 215 13.39 12.18 -23.98
CA LEU A 215 11.94 12.32 -23.81
C LEU A 215 11.20 11.85 -25.08
N SER A 216 10.21 10.99 -24.92
CA SER A 216 9.39 10.45 -26.03
C SER A 216 10.19 9.81 -27.18
N ILE A 217 11.41 9.32 -26.92
CA ILE A 217 12.20 8.57 -27.91
C ILE A 217 11.54 7.23 -28.24
N ASP A 218 11.73 6.74 -29.47
CA ASP A 218 11.36 5.38 -29.86
C ASP A 218 12.59 4.46 -30.01
N LEU A 219 12.79 3.59 -29.03
CA LEU A 219 13.82 2.55 -28.95
C LEU A 219 13.24 1.14 -29.16
N THR A 220 12.11 1.01 -29.85
CA THR A 220 11.49 -0.31 -30.12
C THR A 220 12.49 -1.26 -30.79
N ASP A 221 12.61 -2.48 -30.26
CA ASP A 221 13.56 -3.52 -30.68
C ASP A 221 15.05 -3.11 -30.64
N ALA A 222 15.42 -2.01 -29.97
CA ALA A 222 16.82 -1.56 -29.89
C ALA A 222 17.66 -2.44 -28.95
N ASN A 223 18.96 -2.53 -29.20
CA ASN A 223 19.91 -3.23 -28.35
C ASN A 223 20.75 -2.25 -27.54
N LEU A 224 20.47 -2.10 -26.25
CA LEU A 224 21.20 -1.29 -25.27
C LEU A 224 21.97 -2.16 -24.26
N THR A 225 22.36 -3.37 -24.65
CA THR A 225 23.12 -4.28 -23.77
C THR A 225 24.39 -3.59 -23.25
N ASN A 226 24.59 -3.60 -21.94
CA ASN A 226 25.68 -2.94 -21.22
C ASN A 226 25.80 -1.42 -21.46
N ALA A 227 24.75 -0.75 -21.94
CA ALA A 227 24.75 0.69 -22.12
C ALA A 227 24.74 1.43 -20.77
N ASN A 228 25.37 2.61 -20.73
CA ASN A 228 25.29 3.50 -19.59
C ASN A 228 24.14 4.50 -19.79
N LEU A 229 23.02 4.29 -19.11
CA LEU A 229 21.83 5.14 -19.08
C LEU A 229 21.71 5.88 -17.74
N GLU A 230 22.81 6.04 -16.99
CA GLU A 230 22.74 6.76 -15.73
C GLU A 230 22.23 8.20 -15.94
N GLN A 231 21.27 8.62 -15.11
CA GLN A 231 20.67 9.96 -15.10
C GLN A 231 19.99 10.39 -16.41
N VAL A 232 19.65 9.46 -17.32
CA VAL A 232 18.89 9.81 -18.52
C VAL A 232 17.49 10.32 -18.19
N ARG A 233 16.95 11.19 -19.04
CA ARG A 233 15.57 11.67 -18.99
C ARG A 233 14.77 11.09 -20.15
N GLY A 234 14.10 9.97 -19.91
CA GLY A 234 13.32 9.20 -20.89
C GLY A 234 11.85 9.08 -20.53
N GLU A 235 11.24 10.15 -20.03
CA GLU A 235 9.80 10.12 -19.74
C GLU A 235 8.99 9.88 -21.04
N ASN A 236 7.95 9.05 -20.94
CA ASN A 236 7.09 8.64 -22.06
C ASN A 236 7.83 8.00 -23.27
N SER A 237 9.06 7.54 -23.10
CA SER A 237 9.79 6.81 -24.15
C SER A 237 9.16 5.44 -24.45
N ILE A 238 9.38 4.94 -25.65
CA ILE A 238 8.94 3.61 -26.10
C ILE A 238 10.18 2.70 -26.19
N LEU A 239 10.24 1.64 -25.39
CA LEU A 239 11.33 0.65 -25.33
C LEU A 239 10.80 -0.78 -25.52
N ASN A 240 9.70 -0.95 -26.26
CA ASN A 240 9.09 -2.25 -26.47
C ASN A 240 10.11 -3.23 -27.08
N ASN A 241 10.24 -4.42 -26.49
CA ASN A 241 11.19 -5.47 -26.88
C ASN A 241 12.68 -5.04 -26.85
N ALA A 242 13.02 -3.91 -26.23
CA ALA A 242 14.41 -3.47 -26.17
C ALA A 242 15.24 -4.40 -25.27
N LYS A 243 16.53 -4.54 -25.58
CA LYS A 243 17.49 -5.29 -24.76
C LYS A 243 18.31 -4.34 -23.92
N LEU A 244 18.15 -4.40 -22.60
CA LEU A 244 18.87 -3.60 -21.60
C LEU A 244 19.65 -4.51 -20.64
N ILE A 245 20.10 -5.67 -21.14
CA ILE A 245 20.85 -6.66 -20.37
C ILE A 245 22.12 -6.01 -19.82
N GLY A 246 22.31 -6.05 -18.50
CA GLY A 246 23.46 -5.45 -17.83
C GLY A 246 23.58 -3.93 -17.94
N ALA A 247 22.55 -3.23 -18.43
CA ALA A 247 22.58 -1.78 -18.56
C ALA A 247 22.55 -1.08 -17.20
N ASN A 248 23.17 0.10 -17.10
CA ASN A 248 23.13 0.93 -15.91
C ASN A 248 22.06 2.03 -16.07
N LEU A 249 20.92 1.91 -15.40
CA LEU A 249 19.81 2.88 -15.38
C LEU A 249 19.75 3.66 -14.06
N THR A 250 20.86 3.72 -13.31
CA THR A 250 20.91 4.38 -12.00
C THR A 250 20.40 5.82 -12.11
N ARG A 251 19.44 6.20 -11.26
CA ARG A 251 18.83 7.55 -11.22
C ARG A 251 18.20 8.01 -12.55
N ALA A 252 17.90 7.10 -13.46
CA ALA A 252 17.21 7.43 -14.70
C ALA A 252 15.73 7.76 -14.46
N PHE A 253 15.16 8.58 -15.34
CA PHE A 253 13.75 8.98 -15.31
C PHE A 253 13.00 8.34 -16.47
N PHE A 254 12.13 7.37 -16.17
CA PHE A 254 11.30 6.63 -17.14
C PHE A 254 9.81 6.68 -16.77
N ARG A 255 9.36 7.82 -16.24
CA ARG A 255 7.95 8.02 -15.89
C ARG A 255 7.07 7.80 -17.12
N GLY A 256 6.07 6.94 -17.00
CA GLY A 256 5.12 6.64 -18.08
C GLY A 256 5.73 5.98 -19.32
N ALA A 257 6.97 5.47 -19.23
CA ALA A 257 7.60 4.79 -20.36
C ALA A 257 6.87 3.48 -20.70
N ASN A 258 6.77 3.17 -21.99
CA ASN A 258 6.28 1.88 -22.47
C ASN A 258 7.47 0.94 -22.61
N MET A 259 7.56 -0.07 -21.75
CA MET A 259 8.70 -1.00 -21.66
C MET A 259 8.20 -2.46 -21.75
N GLN A 260 7.16 -2.71 -22.55
CA GLN A 260 6.61 -4.06 -22.71
C GLN A 260 7.63 -5.02 -23.33
N ASN A 261 7.71 -6.24 -22.77
CA ASN A 261 8.64 -7.30 -23.19
C ASN A 261 10.13 -6.88 -23.15
N VAL A 262 10.49 -5.85 -22.38
CA VAL A 262 11.89 -5.40 -22.25
C VAL A 262 12.72 -6.46 -21.53
N ASP A 263 13.98 -6.65 -21.95
CA ASP A 263 14.93 -7.50 -21.26
C ASP A 263 15.87 -6.65 -20.39
N LEU A 264 15.64 -6.64 -19.08
CA LEU A 264 16.41 -5.96 -18.04
C LEU A 264 17.25 -6.94 -17.21
N THR A 265 17.57 -8.12 -17.75
CA THR A 265 18.38 -9.13 -17.04
C THR A 265 19.70 -8.52 -16.56
N ASN A 266 20.04 -8.70 -15.28
CA ASN A 266 21.24 -8.11 -14.63
C ASN A 266 21.35 -6.57 -14.70
N ALA A 267 20.28 -5.85 -15.05
CA ALA A 267 20.34 -4.39 -15.13
C ALA A 267 20.41 -3.74 -13.74
N ILE A 268 21.02 -2.55 -13.67
CA ILE A 268 21.13 -1.74 -12.46
C ILE A 268 20.09 -0.62 -12.51
N LEU A 269 19.02 -0.72 -11.73
CA LEU A 269 17.93 0.26 -11.64
C LEU A 269 17.90 0.98 -10.28
N LEU A 270 19.09 1.27 -9.73
CA LEU A 270 19.24 1.93 -8.44
C LEU A 270 18.64 3.34 -8.46
N ASN A 271 17.66 3.60 -7.61
CA ASN A 271 16.97 4.90 -7.52
C ASN A 271 16.34 5.35 -8.86
N THR A 272 15.97 4.41 -9.74
CA THR A 272 15.31 4.74 -11.01
C THR A 272 13.86 5.16 -10.78
N HIS A 273 13.39 6.16 -11.52
CA HIS A 273 12.02 6.65 -11.46
C HIS A 273 11.16 5.99 -12.54
N LEU A 274 10.38 4.97 -12.16
CA LEU A 274 9.52 4.18 -13.07
C LEU A 274 8.02 4.47 -12.88
N PHE A 275 7.64 5.58 -12.23
CA PHE A 275 6.22 5.87 -11.94
C PHE A 275 5.33 5.71 -13.18
N GLY A 276 4.33 4.83 -13.11
CA GLY A 276 3.38 4.60 -14.20
C GLY A 276 3.96 3.91 -15.45
N ALA A 277 5.18 3.36 -15.38
CA ALA A 277 5.76 2.63 -16.52
C ALA A 277 5.07 1.28 -16.74
N ASP A 278 4.98 0.87 -18.00
CA ASP A 278 4.44 -0.43 -18.38
C ASP A 278 5.58 -1.43 -18.60
N LEU A 279 5.75 -2.36 -17.67
CA LEU A 279 6.73 -3.45 -17.73
C LEU A 279 6.06 -4.79 -18.03
N THR A 280 4.88 -4.82 -18.65
CA THR A 280 4.20 -6.09 -18.96
C THR A 280 5.12 -7.05 -19.72
N ASN A 281 5.21 -8.31 -19.28
CA ASN A 281 6.09 -9.36 -19.79
C ASN A 281 7.61 -9.03 -19.73
N ALA A 282 8.04 -8.05 -18.94
CA ALA A 282 9.45 -7.71 -18.83
C ALA A 282 10.25 -8.84 -18.16
N ASN A 283 11.51 -9.00 -18.56
CA ASN A 283 12.45 -9.87 -17.87
C ASN A 283 13.37 -9.03 -16.95
N LEU A 284 13.16 -9.13 -15.64
CA LEU A 284 13.92 -8.43 -14.59
C LEU A 284 14.80 -9.41 -13.79
N THR A 285 15.16 -10.54 -14.39
CA THR A 285 15.97 -11.57 -13.71
C THR A 285 17.28 -10.97 -13.19
N ASP A 286 17.55 -11.16 -11.90
CA ASP A 286 18.72 -10.64 -11.17
C ASP A 286 18.94 -9.12 -11.32
N ALA A 287 17.91 -8.35 -11.71
CA ALA A 287 17.98 -6.90 -11.80
C ALA A 287 18.00 -6.25 -10.40
N ASN A 288 18.71 -5.13 -10.26
CA ASN A 288 18.79 -4.39 -9.00
C ASN A 288 17.87 -3.16 -9.00
N LEU A 289 16.67 -3.29 -8.43
CA LEU A 289 15.66 -2.23 -8.31
C LEU A 289 15.64 -1.57 -6.92
N LYS A 290 16.73 -1.66 -6.16
CA LYS A 290 16.80 -1.03 -4.84
C LYS A 290 16.52 0.47 -4.95
N ASN A 291 15.57 0.93 -4.15
CA ASN A 291 15.06 2.30 -4.08
C ASN A 291 14.45 2.83 -5.39
N ALA A 292 14.14 1.97 -6.36
CA ALA A 292 13.38 2.38 -7.53
C ALA A 292 11.95 2.80 -7.13
N ASN A 293 11.45 3.87 -7.74
CA ASN A 293 10.05 4.26 -7.60
C ASN A 293 9.19 3.40 -8.52
N LEU A 294 8.56 2.37 -7.94
CA LEU A 294 7.70 1.42 -8.66
C LEU A 294 6.19 1.71 -8.51
N THR A 295 5.83 2.92 -8.09
CA THR A 295 4.42 3.29 -7.90
C THR A 295 3.67 3.25 -9.23
N ASN A 296 2.52 2.58 -9.26
CA ASN A 296 1.68 2.40 -10.45
C ASN A 296 2.39 1.74 -11.64
N VAL A 297 3.46 0.98 -11.40
CA VAL A 297 4.11 0.18 -12.44
C VAL A 297 3.27 -1.05 -12.74
N ASN A 298 3.07 -1.35 -14.02
CA ASN A 298 2.45 -2.60 -14.44
C ASN A 298 3.51 -3.70 -14.59
N LEU A 299 3.47 -4.71 -13.71
CA LEU A 299 4.38 -5.87 -13.70
C LEU A 299 3.71 -7.16 -14.18
N THR A 300 2.55 -7.08 -14.83
CA THR A 300 1.81 -8.27 -15.30
C THR A 300 2.72 -9.19 -16.12
N ASN A 301 2.78 -10.47 -15.75
CA ASN A 301 3.61 -11.50 -16.41
C ASN A 301 5.12 -11.20 -16.43
N SER A 302 5.61 -10.29 -15.60
CA SER A 302 7.04 -9.97 -15.53
C SER A 302 7.79 -11.03 -14.75
N ASN A 303 9.01 -11.34 -15.18
CA ASN A 303 9.92 -12.24 -14.46
C ASN A 303 10.81 -11.46 -13.49
N LEU A 304 10.60 -11.64 -12.19
CA LEU A 304 11.34 -10.97 -11.11
C LEU A 304 12.33 -11.90 -10.39
N SER A 305 12.66 -13.04 -11.01
CA SER A 305 13.50 -14.07 -10.39
C SER A 305 14.85 -13.50 -9.95
N GLY A 306 15.14 -13.54 -8.64
CA GLY A 306 16.41 -13.03 -8.10
C GLY A 306 16.56 -11.51 -8.09
N ALA A 307 15.55 -10.75 -8.54
CA ALA A 307 15.58 -9.30 -8.53
C ALA A 307 15.74 -8.78 -7.09
N THR A 308 16.45 -7.66 -6.94
CA THR A 308 16.57 -6.97 -5.65
C THR A 308 15.59 -5.81 -5.58
N ILE A 309 14.70 -5.80 -4.59
CA ILE A 309 13.67 -4.76 -4.42
C ILE A 309 13.66 -4.26 -2.97
N SER A 310 13.47 -2.97 -2.75
CA SER A 310 13.30 -2.43 -1.40
C SER A 310 11.97 -2.89 -0.80
N LEU A 311 11.95 -3.30 0.46
CA LEU A 311 10.74 -3.81 1.12
C LEU A 311 9.55 -2.84 1.00
N GLN A 312 9.82 -1.54 1.12
CA GLN A 312 8.82 -0.49 1.09
C GLN A 312 8.15 -0.34 -0.28
N SER A 313 8.76 -0.83 -1.35
CA SER A 313 8.17 -0.80 -2.68
C SER A 313 7.11 -1.89 -2.84
N VAL A 314 7.24 -3.02 -2.12
CA VAL A 314 6.37 -4.21 -2.28
C VAL A 314 4.89 -3.90 -2.05
N ILE A 315 4.55 -3.03 -1.09
CA ILE A 315 3.15 -2.71 -0.75
C ILE A 315 2.35 -2.16 -1.94
N ASN A 316 3.02 -1.49 -2.88
CA ASN A 316 2.41 -0.80 -4.02
C ASN A 316 2.47 -1.60 -5.32
N LEU A 317 2.97 -2.85 -5.28
CA LEU A 317 3.08 -3.70 -6.44
C LEU A 317 1.89 -4.65 -6.53
N ASP A 318 1.50 -5.03 -7.75
CA ASP A 318 0.71 -6.23 -7.98
C ASP A 318 1.65 -7.40 -8.24
N LEU A 319 1.69 -8.36 -7.31
CA LEU A 319 2.53 -9.55 -7.39
C LEU A 319 1.75 -10.81 -7.82
N GLN A 320 0.47 -10.71 -8.20
CA GLN A 320 -0.34 -11.90 -8.49
C GLN A 320 0.13 -12.63 -9.76
N SER A 321 0.49 -11.87 -10.79
CA SER A 321 0.80 -12.41 -12.13
C SER A 321 2.29 -12.42 -12.45
N ILE A 322 3.17 -12.31 -11.45
CA ILE A 322 4.62 -12.32 -11.69
C ILE A 322 5.14 -13.74 -11.87
N ILE A 323 6.32 -13.86 -12.46
CA ILE A 323 7.05 -15.13 -12.63
C ILE A 323 8.24 -15.14 -11.66
N LEU A 324 8.39 -16.23 -10.90
CA LEU A 324 9.47 -16.41 -9.90
C LEU A 324 10.05 -17.83 -9.92
N HIS A 325 11.16 -18.04 -10.63
CA HIS A 325 11.99 -19.25 -10.51
C HIS A 325 12.99 -19.18 -9.35
N LYS A 326 13.22 -17.98 -8.81
CA LYS A 326 14.09 -17.66 -7.68
C LYS A 326 13.44 -16.54 -6.87
N ALA A 327 13.57 -16.57 -5.55
CA ALA A 327 12.99 -15.56 -4.68
C ALA A 327 13.50 -14.14 -4.99
N ILE A 328 12.65 -13.15 -4.74
CA ILE A 328 13.06 -11.74 -4.73
C ILE A 328 13.97 -11.52 -3.52
N ASN A 329 15.07 -10.81 -3.73
CA ASN A 329 15.96 -10.35 -2.68
C ASN A 329 15.40 -9.04 -2.10
N LEU A 330 14.88 -9.08 -0.87
CA LEU A 330 14.31 -7.92 -0.20
C LEU A 330 15.43 -7.10 0.44
N SER A 331 15.67 -5.90 -0.10
CA SER A 331 16.56 -4.91 0.50
C SER A 331 15.85 -4.24 1.68
N ILE A 332 16.07 -4.74 2.89
CA ILE A 332 15.46 -4.24 4.13
C ILE A 332 16.45 -3.31 4.85
N GLU A 333 16.47 -2.04 4.49
CA GLU A 333 17.32 -1.01 5.14
C GLU A 333 16.59 -0.19 6.21
N LEU A 334 15.30 -0.45 6.39
CA LEU A 334 14.48 0.24 7.39
C LEU A 334 14.82 -0.20 8.82
N LYS A 335 14.66 0.76 9.73
CA LYS A 335 14.57 0.49 11.16
C LYS A 335 13.14 0.14 11.50
N TRP A 336 12.96 -0.97 12.18
CA TRP A 336 11.64 -1.41 12.61
C TRP A 336 11.20 -0.66 13.86
N GLU A 337 10.41 0.38 13.66
CA GLU A 337 9.72 1.17 14.68
C GLU A 337 8.19 1.00 14.55
N GLN A 338 7.43 1.46 15.55
CA GLN A 338 5.96 1.33 15.61
C GLN A 338 5.28 1.69 14.27
N ASN A 339 5.65 2.82 13.66
CA ASN A 339 5.07 3.29 12.41
C ASN A 339 5.41 2.38 11.23
N SER A 340 6.65 1.91 11.13
CA SER A 340 7.08 1.02 10.04
C SER A 340 6.47 -0.39 10.17
N LEU A 341 6.34 -0.90 11.40
CA LEU A 341 5.65 -2.15 11.66
C LEU A 341 4.19 -2.04 11.22
N ASP A 342 3.52 -0.96 11.63
CA ASP A 342 2.12 -0.72 11.28
C ASP A 342 1.94 -0.58 9.76
N GLN A 343 2.74 0.27 9.12
CA GLN A 343 2.65 0.54 7.69
C GLN A 343 2.91 -0.69 6.81
N TYR A 344 3.91 -1.52 7.15
CA TYR A 344 4.37 -2.58 6.25
C TYR A 344 3.87 -3.98 6.60
N LEU A 345 3.48 -4.23 7.86
CA LEU A 345 3.08 -5.56 8.32
C LEU A 345 1.65 -5.64 8.88
N ASN A 346 0.97 -4.51 9.14
CA ASN A 346 -0.30 -4.50 9.86
C ASN A 346 -1.54 -4.33 8.97
N HIS A 347 -1.84 -5.30 8.11
CA HIS A 347 -3.03 -5.23 7.23
C HIS A 347 -4.35 -5.24 8.01
N LEU A 348 -4.39 -5.76 9.24
CA LEU A 348 -5.61 -5.75 10.05
C LEU A 348 -6.02 -4.34 10.50
N ASN A 349 -5.05 -3.46 10.72
CA ASN A 349 -5.26 -2.04 11.04
C ASN A 349 -5.43 -1.20 9.78
N ASN A 350 -4.68 -1.55 8.72
CA ASN A 350 -4.64 -0.82 7.47
C ASN A 350 -5.47 -1.52 6.38
N ARG A 351 -6.78 -1.68 6.58
CA ARG A 351 -7.64 -2.49 5.68
C ARG A 351 -7.78 -1.95 4.25
N GLU A 352 -7.52 -0.66 4.06
CA GLU A 352 -7.58 -0.01 2.75
C GLU A 352 -6.26 -0.13 1.96
N THR A 353 -5.17 -0.54 2.61
CA THR A 353 -3.85 -0.64 1.98
C THR A 353 -3.27 -2.05 2.14
N ASN A 354 -2.54 -2.51 1.14
CA ASN A 354 -1.88 -3.81 1.22
C ASN A 354 -0.67 -3.75 2.16
N SER A 355 -0.43 -4.84 2.90
CA SER A 355 0.83 -5.02 3.62
C SER A 355 1.80 -5.84 2.76
N VAL A 356 3.07 -5.87 3.16
CA VAL A 356 4.06 -6.73 2.51
C VAL A 356 3.65 -8.20 2.64
N LEU A 357 3.04 -8.58 3.76
CA LEU A 357 2.57 -9.96 4.00
C LEU A 357 1.46 -10.34 3.03
N THR A 358 0.48 -9.46 2.81
CA THR A 358 -0.63 -9.75 1.88
C THR A 358 -0.16 -9.79 0.43
N GLN A 359 0.83 -8.96 0.07
CA GLN A 359 1.42 -8.98 -1.27
C GLN A 359 2.25 -10.23 -1.54
N ILE A 360 3.04 -10.69 -0.58
CA ILE A 360 3.76 -11.96 -0.73
C ILE A 360 2.75 -13.11 -0.79
N ALA A 361 1.69 -13.07 0.03
CA ALA A 361 0.65 -14.09 0.04
C ALA A 361 -0.14 -14.19 -1.27
N SER A 362 -0.28 -13.09 -2.02
CA SER A 362 -1.00 -13.04 -3.30
C SER A 362 -0.27 -13.70 -4.47
N ILE A 363 1.05 -13.92 -4.34
CA ILE A 363 1.85 -14.65 -5.34
C ILE A 363 1.30 -16.07 -5.51
N ASP A 364 1.24 -16.53 -6.77
CA ASP A 364 0.75 -17.86 -7.13
C ASP A 364 1.45 -18.98 -6.31
N LYS A 365 0.65 -19.96 -5.87
CA LYS A 365 1.09 -21.10 -5.06
C LYS A 365 2.18 -21.94 -5.73
N MET A 366 2.30 -21.92 -7.06
CA MET A 366 3.40 -22.61 -7.75
C MET A 366 4.78 -22.09 -7.33
N TYR A 367 4.84 -20.90 -6.74
CA TYR A 367 6.05 -20.23 -6.25
C TYR A 367 6.18 -20.26 -4.72
N ASP A 368 5.54 -21.21 -4.03
CA ASP A 368 5.56 -21.30 -2.55
C ASP A 368 6.97 -21.29 -1.94
N ALA A 369 7.96 -21.90 -2.58
CA ALA A 369 9.36 -21.86 -2.14
C ALA A 369 9.91 -20.42 -2.11
N ALA A 370 9.63 -19.62 -3.15
CA ALA A 370 10.03 -18.22 -3.21
C ALA A 370 9.31 -17.36 -2.15
N LYS A 371 8.02 -17.65 -1.90
CA LYS A 371 7.24 -16.97 -0.85
C LYS A 371 7.85 -17.23 0.53
N ILE A 372 8.21 -18.47 0.84
CA ILE A 372 8.88 -18.86 2.08
C ILE A 372 10.19 -18.09 2.25
N ASP A 373 11.05 -18.07 1.23
CA ASP A 373 12.35 -17.38 1.28
C ASP A 373 12.20 -15.88 1.54
N MET A 374 11.20 -15.24 0.91
CA MET A 374 10.91 -13.82 1.15
C MET A 374 10.46 -13.56 2.60
N ILE A 375 9.60 -14.43 3.16
CA ILE A 375 9.19 -14.31 4.58
C ILE A 375 10.38 -14.52 5.52
N LYS A 376 11.27 -15.48 5.24
CA LYS A 376 12.49 -15.70 6.05
C LYS A 376 13.39 -14.47 6.09
N GLN A 377 13.53 -13.75 4.97
CA GLN A 377 14.26 -12.48 4.95
C GLN A 377 13.64 -11.43 5.89
N ILE A 378 12.31 -11.34 5.94
CA ILE A 378 11.59 -10.44 6.86
C ILE A 378 11.80 -10.86 8.31
N ILE A 379 11.63 -12.15 8.62
CA ILE A 379 11.82 -12.70 9.98
C ILE A 379 13.26 -12.47 10.47
N ALA A 380 14.25 -12.71 9.61
CA ALA A 380 15.65 -12.47 9.93
C ALA A 380 15.89 -10.99 10.26
N SER A 381 15.31 -10.06 9.49
CA SER A 381 15.42 -8.62 9.75
C SER A 381 14.79 -8.21 11.09
N LEU A 382 13.58 -8.69 11.40
CA LEU A 382 12.91 -8.42 12.67
C LEU A 382 13.71 -8.97 13.86
N SER A 383 14.22 -10.20 13.74
CA SER A 383 14.94 -10.89 14.80
C SER A 383 16.31 -10.26 15.08
N ASN A 384 17.05 -9.89 14.02
CA ASN A 384 18.36 -9.23 14.15
C ASN A 384 18.27 -7.87 14.85
N GLN A 385 17.17 -7.15 14.65
CA GLN A 385 16.94 -5.85 15.29
C GLN A 385 16.30 -5.95 16.70
N ARG A 386 15.95 -7.15 17.18
CA ARG A 386 15.31 -7.42 18.49
C ARG A 386 14.06 -6.56 18.75
N VAL A 387 13.21 -6.47 17.74
CA VAL A 387 12.05 -5.58 17.71
C VAL A 387 10.89 -6.15 18.54
N ASN A 388 10.18 -5.29 19.27
CA ASN A 388 8.89 -5.67 19.84
C ASN A 388 7.80 -5.66 18.76
N ILE A 389 7.35 -6.85 18.36
CA ILE A 389 6.35 -7.05 17.30
C ILE A 389 4.92 -7.26 17.82
N SER A 390 4.66 -6.98 19.10
CA SER A 390 3.36 -7.21 19.74
C SER A 390 2.19 -6.43 19.13
N SER A 391 2.47 -5.28 18.49
CA SER A 391 1.49 -4.45 17.77
C SER A 391 1.03 -5.09 16.45
N VAL A 392 1.85 -5.96 15.85
CA VAL A 392 1.58 -6.60 14.55
C VAL A 392 1.45 -8.11 14.63
N ALA A 393 1.51 -8.69 15.84
CA ALA A 393 1.43 -10.13 16.08
C ALA A 393 0.19 -10.77 15.45
N ALA A 394 -0.97 -10.12 15.53
CA ALA A 394 -2.21 -10.62 14.93
C ALA A 394 -2.09 -10.74 13.40
N SER A 395 -1.52 -9.72 12.74
CA SER A 395 -1.32 -9.71 11.29
C SER A 395 -0.28 -10.74 10.84
N LEU A 396 0.80 -10.92 11.61
CA LEU A 396 1.78 -11.98 11.35
C LEU A 396 1.14 -13.37 11.45
N ILE A 397 0.38 -13.62 12.50
CA ILE A 397 -0.32 -14.90 12.73
C ILE A 397 -1.36 -15.17 11.64
N ASP A 398 -2.14 -14.15 11.26
CA ASP A 398 -3.22 -14.25 10.26
C ASP A 398 -2.76 -14.79 8.90
N ILE A 399 -1.53 -14.46 8.49
CA ILE A 399 -0.95 -14.92 7.23
C ILE A 399 -0.02 -16.12 7.41
N LEU A 400 0.86 -16.09 8.41
CA LEU A 400 1.94 -17.07 8.53
C LEU A 400 1.50 -18.40 9.16
N ALA A 401 0.30 -18.46 9.76
CA ALA A 401 -0.28 -19.72 10.25
C ALA A 401 -0.82 -20.60 9.09
N GLU A 402 -1.00 -20.04 7.90
CA GLU A 402 -1.48 -20.76 6.72
C GLU A 402 -0.33 -21.45 5.95
N PRO A 403 -0.62 -22.53 5.19
CA PRO A 403 0.30 -23.01 4.15
C PRO A 403 0.57 -21.92 3.09
N PRO A 404 1.78 -21.87 2.50
CA PRO A 404 2.90 -22.79 2.72
C PRO A 404 3.77 -22.46 3.94
N TYR A 405 3.55 -21.30 4.57
CA TYR A 405 4.47 -20.73 5.56
C TYR A 405 4.60 -21.58 6.80
N TYR A 406 3.48 -22.00 7.38
CA TYR A 406 3.50 -22.76 8.64
C TYR A 406 4.09 -24.18 8.49
N ALA A 407 4.17 -24.70 7.26
CA ALA A 407 4.83 -25.98 6.99
C ALA A 407 6.36 -25.90 7.09
N ASP A 408 6.95 -24.70 7.00
CA ASP A 408 8.38 -24.49 7.17
C ASP A 408 8.75 -24.48 8.67
N ALA A 409 9.78 -25.25 9.04
CA ALA A 409 10.17 -25.46 10.43
C ALA A 409 10.74 -24.19 11.09
N GLU A 410 11.41 -23.33 10.33
CA GLU A 410 12.00 -22.09 10.84
C GLU A 410 10.90 -21.06 11.10
N ILE A 411 10.01 -20.87 10.12
CA ILE A 411 8.86 -19.95 10.24
C ILE A 411 7.95 -20.41 11.39
N SER A 412 7.56 -21.68 11.44
CA SER A 412 6.64 -22.19 12.46
C SER A 412 7.20 -22.09 13.88
N ASN A 413 8.50 -22.36 14.09
CA ASN A 413 9.12 -22.23 15.41
C ASN A 413 9.20 -20.77 15.86
N TRP A 414 9.58 -19.86 14.95
CA TRP A 414 9.54 -18.43 15.24
C TRP A 414 8.12 -17.96 15.56
N LEU A 415 7.14 -18.37 14.74
CA LEU A 415 5.74 -17.96 14.88
C LEU A 415 5.10 -18.43 16.19
N LYS A 416 5.47 -19.60 16.72
CA LYS A 416 5.02 -20.07 18.05
C LYS A 416 5.45 -19.11 19.17
N SER A 417 6.66 -18.53 19.09
CA SER A 417 7.11 -17.52 20.06
C SER A 417 6.29 -16.22 19.99
N VAL A 418 5.90 -15.82 18.77
CA VAL A 418 5.00 -14.68 18.55
C VAL A 418 3.61 -14.99 19.09
N CYS A 419 3.13 -16.22 18.86
CA CYS A 419 1.83 -16.69 19.30
C CYS A 419 1.73 -16.77 20.82
N ALA A 420 2.78 -17.22 21.52
CA ALA A 420 2.80 -17.26 22.98
C ALA A 420 2.44 -15.91 23.61
N ASN A 421 3.11 -14.83 23.18
CA ASN A 421 2.81 -13.47 23.63
C ASN A 421 1.43 -12.97 23.19
N TYR A 422 0.92 -13.47 22.06
CA TYR A 422 -0.41 -13.12 21.58
C TYR A 422 -1.52 -13.76 22.43
N ILE A 423 -1.33 -15.02 22.83
CA ILE A 423 -2.27 -15.77 23.68
C ILE A 423 -2.45 -15.09 25.05
N GLU A 424 -1.36 -14.57 25.63
CA GLU A 424 -1.39 -13.88 26.94
C GLU A 424 -2.44 -12.76 27.01
N LYS A 425 -2.67 -12.04 25.90
CA LYS A 425 -3.67 -10.94 25.82
C LYS A 425 -5.09 -11.40 26.14
N PHE A 426 -5.38 -12.68 25.97
CA PHE A 426 -6.71 -13.27 26.13
C PHE A 426 -6.86 -14.07 27.42
N ASN A 427 -5.93 -13.95 28.36
CA ASN A 427 -6.07 -14.64 29.64
C ASN A 427 -7.15 -13.99 30.53
N ASP A 428 -7.28 -12.67 30.47
CA ASP A 428 -8.30 -11.93 31.24
C ASP A 428 -9.39 -11.34 30.34
N TRP A 429 -9.37 -11.64 29.05
CA TRP A 429 -10.29 -11.10 28.05
C TRP A 429 -10.84 -12.19 27.12
N PRO A 430 -12.13 -12.14 26.77
CA PRO A 430 -12.72 -13.06 25.80
C PRO A 430 -11.99 -13.02 24.45
N MET A 431 -11.61 -14.19 23.95
CA MET A 431 -10.95 -14.38 22.68
C MET A 431 -11.99 -14.39 21.55
N PRO A 432 -11.81 -13.58 20.48
CA PRO A 432 -12.68 -13.65 19.31
C PRO A 432 -12.49 -14.98 18.58
N LEU A 433 -13.47 -15.33 17.73
CA LEU A 433 -13.40 -16.54 16.91
C LEU A 433 -12.15 -16.51 16.02
N GLN A 434 -11.34 -17.56 16.08
CA GLN A 434 -10.13 -17.70 15.27
C GLN A 434 -10.35 -18.62 14.07
N LYS A 435 -9.52 -18.45 13.02
CA LYS A 435 -9.44 -19.36 11.88
C LYS A 435 -8.83 -20.70 12.29
N GLU A 436 -9.12 -21.76 11.53
CA GLU A 436 -8.60 -23.12 11.78
C GLU A 436 -7.07 -23.17 11.89
N SER A 437 -6.36 -22.52 10.96
CA SER A 437 -4.90 -22.42 10.92
C SER A 437 -4.32 -21.79 12.20
N VAL A 438 -4.94 -20.71 12.67
CA VAL A 438 -4.55 -19.99 13.88
C VAL A 438 -4.79 -20.84 15.13
N ILE A 439 -5.92 -21.54 15.22
CA ILE A 439 -6.18 -22.49 16.32
C ILE A 439 -5.14 -23.61 16.32
N ASN A 440 -4.78 -24.15 15.15
CA ASN A 440 -3.74 -25.17 15.04
C ASN A 440 -2.37 -24.66 15.54
N LEU A 441 -1.97 -23.46 15.15
CA LEU A 441 -0.76 -22.80 15.67
C LEU A 441 -0.82 -22.63 17.19
N MET A 442 -1.95 -22.18 17.74
CA MET A 442 -2.10 -21.99 19.18
C MET A 442 -1.98 -23.32 19.95
N ILE A 443 -2.59 -24.40 19.45
CA ILE A 443 -2.46 -25.74 20.05
C ILE A 443 -1.01 -26.22 20.00
N ASP A 444 -0.32 -26.05 18.87
CA ASP A 444 1.11 -26.36 18.75
C ASP A 444 1.96 -25.52 19.72
N THR A 445 1.57 -24.27 19.95
CA THR A 445 2.25 -23.36 20.86
C THR A 445 2.16 -23.87 22.31
N PHE A 446 1.03 -24.39 22.76
CA PHE A 446 0.92 -25.02 24.09
C PHE A 446 1.76 -26.28 24.23
N GLN A 447 1.84 -27.11 23.19
CA GLN A 447 2.69 -28.29 23.21
C GLN A 447 4.18 -27.92 23.27
N HIS A 448 4.55 -26.80 22.65
CA HIS A 448 5.92 -26.28 22.67
C HIS A 448 6.28 -25.53 23.95
N TYR A 449 5.33 -24.81 24.56
CA TYR A 449 5.48 -24.08 25.81
C TYR A 449 4.45 -24.56 26.85
N PRO A 450 4.68 -25.71 27.52
CA PRO A 450 3.69 -26.30 28.44
C PRO A 450 3.31 -25.41 29.63
N ASP A 451 4.19 -24.50 30.05
CA ASP A 451 3.91 -23.56 31.15
C ASP A 451 2.70 -22.65 30.84
N LEU A 452 2.43 -22.37 29.56
CA LEU A 452 1.28 -21.57 29.13
C LEU A 452 -0.07 -22.23 29.45
N LEU A 453 -0.12 -23.56 29.63
CA LEU A 453 -1.34 -24.27 30.04
C LEU A 453 -1.86 -23.76 31.40
N PHE A 454 -0.97 -23.28 32.25
CA PHE A 454 -1.29 -22.77 33.59
C PHE A 454 -1.17 -21.25 33.68
N ASN A 455 -0.10 -20.66 33.12
CA ASN A 455 0.10 -19.21 33.15
C ASN A 455 -0.95 -18.45 32.33
N CYS A 456 -1.45 -19.07 31.25
CA CYS A 456 -2.51 -18.53 30.40
C CYS A 456 -3.73 -19.44 30.40
N ASN A 457 -4.09 -20.01 31.57
CA ASN A 457 -5.10 -21.05 31.68
C ASN A 457 -6.45 -20.67 31.07
N SER A 458 -6.93 -19.46 31.32
CA SER A 458 -8.18 -18.97 30.77
C SER A 458 -8.13 -18.88 29.23
N ALA A 459 -7.00 -18.45 28.66
CA ALA A 459 -6.80 -18.44 27.21
C ALA A 459 -6.73 -19.86 26.63
N PHE A 460 -6.03 -20.77 27.31
CA PHE A 460 -5.96 -22.19 26.95
C PHE A 460 -7.36 -22.81 26.87
N ILE A 461 -8.20 -22.65 27.89
CA ILE A 461 -9.55 -23.23 27.90
C ILE A 461 -10.42 -22.64 26.77
N GLN A 462 -10.31 -21.34 26.48
CA GLN A 462 -11.00 -20.73 25.33
C GLN A 462 -10.58 -21.37 24.01
N ILE A 463 -9.28 -21.61 23.80
CA ILE A 463 -8.75 -22.20 22.58
C ILE A 463 -9.22 -23.65 22.42
N ILE A 464 -9.22 -24.44 23.50
CA ILE A 464 -9.77 -25.81 23.49
C ILE A 464 -11.26 -25.80 23.14
N SER A 465 -12.03 -24.90 23.76
CA SER A 465 -13.46 -24.73 23.48
C SER A 465 -13.73 -24.37 22.01
N GLN A 466 -12.97 -23.43 21.44
CA GLN A 466 -13.08 -23.09 20.02
C GLN A 466 -12.68 -24.26 19.12
N ALA A 467 -11.57 -24.94 19.40
CA ALA A 467 -11.10 -26.07 18.61
C ALA A 467 -12.12 -27.22 18.54
N ILE A 468 -12.77 -27.54 19.66
CA ILE A 468 -13.73 -28.65 19.76
C ILE A 468 -15.08 -28.29 19.14
N TYR A 469 -15.59 -27.08 19.42
CA TYR A 469 -16.99 -26.74 19.12
C TYR A 469 -17.19 -25.71 18.01
N LYS A 470 -16.14 -25.04 17.52
CA LYS A 470 -16.23 -23.97 16.51
C LYS A 470 -15.43 -24.24 15.23
N ILE A 471 -14.50 -25.20 15.26
CA ILE A 471 -13.75 -25.64 14.08
C ILE A 471 -14.35 -26.95 13.56
N ASP A 472 -14.30 -27.21 12.25
CA ASP A 472 -14.88 -28.41 11.65
C ASP A 472 -13.89 -29.59 11.58
N SER A 473 -12.59 -29.31 11.48
CA SER A 473 -11.52 -30.32 11.33
C SER A 473 -11.46 -31.35 12.48
N ALA A 474 -11.78 -32.60 12.14
CA ALA A 474 -11.75 -33.72 13.09
C ALA A 474 -10.34 -34.01 13.62
N GLN A 475 -9.31 -33.85 12.80
CA GLN A 475 -7.92 -34.03 13.21
C GLN A 475 -7.51 -32.99 14.25
N LEU A 476 -7.87 -31.73 14.03
CA LEU A 476 -7.57 -30.65 14.96
C LEU A 476 -8.35 -30.80 16.28
N LYS A 477 -9.61 -31.26 16.22
CA LYS A 477 -10.39 -31.62 17.42
C LYS A 477 -9.69 -32.67 18.26
N GLN A 478 -9.24 -33.76 17.64
CA GLN A 478 -8.53 -34.84 18.34
C GLN A 478 -7.21 -34.34 18.95
N LYS A 479 -6.49 -33.48 18.23
CA LYS A 479 -5.27 -32.85 18.73
C LYS A 479 -5.57 -31.98 19.97
N ALA A 480 -6.61 -31.16 19.92
CA ALA A 480 -7.04 -30.33 21.06
C ALA A 480 -7.41 -31.18 22.28
N ILE A 481 -8.20 -32.25 22.06
CA ILE A 481 -8.60 -33.20 23.11
C ILE A 481 -7.36 -33.83 23.75
N SER A 482 -6.39 -34.28 22.95
CA SER A 482 -5.16 -34.89 23.47
C SER A 482 -4.34 -33.93 24.34
N VAL A 483 -4.24 -32.65 23.94
CA VAL A 483 -3.58 -31.62 24.75
C VAL A 483 -4.35 -31.36 26.05
N TYR A 484 -5.68 -31.33 26.00
CA TYR A 484 -6.50 -31.17 27.20
C TYR A 484 -6.38 -32.36 28.15
N GLU A 485 -6.38 -33.60 27.64
CA GLU A 485 -6.15 -34.80 28.45
C GLU A 485 -4.77 -34.80 29.13
N HIS A 486 -3.75 -34.23 28.47
CA HIS A 486 -2.44 -34.03 29.09
C HIS A 486 -2.53 -33.03 30.25
N TYR A 487 -3.23 -31.91 30.06
CA TYR A 487 -3.50 -30.93 31.11
C TYR A 487 -4.22 -31.57 32.32
N LEU A 488 -5.22 -32.41 32.07
CA LEU A 488 -5.96 -33.10 33.14
C LEU A 488 -5.07 -34.02 33.99
N LYS A 489 -4.03 -34.62 33.40
CA LYS A 489 -3.07 -35.52 34.10
C LYS A 489 -2.09 -34.78 35.01
N SER A 490 -2.04 -33.45 34.96
CA SER A 490 -1.15 -32.68 35.81
C SER A 490 -1.53 -32.79 37.30
N SER A 491 -0.53 -32.80 38.17
CA SER A 491 -0.74 -32.96 39.63
C SER A 491 -1.61 -31.85 40.24
N GLN A 492 -1.66 -30.68 39.61
CA GLN A 492 -2.49 -29.55 40.03
C GLN A 492 -3.97 -29.78 39.72
N ILE A 493 -4.28 -30.48 38.62
CA ILE A 493 -5.66 -30.68 38.13
C ILE A 493 -6.30 -31.97 38.65
N GLN A 494 -5.48 -33.01 38.88
CA GLN A 494 -5.95 -34.33 39.31
C GLN A 494 -6.95 -34.32 40.49
N PRO A 495 -6.80 -33.50 41.55
CA PRO A 495 -7.77 -33.45 42.63
C PRO A 495 -9.18 -33.05 42.18
N TYR A 496 -9.30 -32.19 41.18
CA TYR A 496 -10.59 -31.73 40.65
C TYR A 496 -11.21 -32.72 39.66
N VAL A 497 -10.38 -33.50 38.95
CA VAL A 497 -10.82 -34.56 38.03
C VAL A 497 -11.50 -35.71 38.78
N GLN A 498 -11.11 -35.92 40.05
CA GLN A 498 -11.65 -36.97 40.92
C GLN A 498 -12.96 -36.57 41.62
N MET A 499 -13.43 -35.34 41.42
CA MET A 499 -14.71 -34.89 41.98
C MET A 499 -15.87 -35.50 41.20
N ASP A 500 -16.94 -35.89 41.90
CA ASP A 500 -18.09 -36.58 41.32
C ASP A 500 -18.78 -35.79 40.19
N ASP A 501 -18.67 -34.47 40.21
CA ASP A 501 -19.28 -33.56 39.23
C ASP A 501 -18.52 -33.46 37.90
N PHE A 502 -17.29 -34.01 37.80
CA PHE A 502 -16.43 -33.85 36.64
C PHE A 502 -16.82 -34.77 35.46
N GLY A 503 -17.00 -34.16 34.28
CA GLY A 503 -17.14 -34.87 33.00
C GLY A 503 -18.20 -35.99 33.00
N CYS A 504 -17.80 -37.22 32.69
CA CYS A 504 -18.64 -38.42 32.76
C CYS A 504 -18.80 -38.91 34.22
N TYR A 505 -19.27 -38.05 35.13
CA TYR A 505 -19.69 -38.32 36.50
C TYR A 505 -19.10 -39.60 37.16
N GLY A 506 -17.97 -39.45 37.85
CA GLY A 506 -17.32 -40.56 38.58
C GLY A 506 -16.41 -41.47 37.73
N GLU A 507 -16.29 -41.23 36.43
CA GLU A 507 -15.36 -41.97 35.54
C GLU A 507 -14.00 -41.26 35.32
N ASN A 508 -13.75 -40.11 35.96
CA ASN A 508 -12.52 -39.32 35.85
C ASN A 508 -12.12 -38.99 34.39
N LYS A 509 -13.12 -38.82 33.51
CA LYS A 509 -12.95 -38.54 32.07
C LYS A 509 -13.93 -37.47 31.60
N THR A 510 -13.57 -36.75 30.55
CA THR A 510 -14.44 -35.75 29.90
C THR A 510 -15.54 -36.40 29.05
N ASP A 511 -16.70 -35.77 28.96
CA ASP A 511 -17.77 -36.07 28.02
C ASP A 511 -17.88 -34.98 26.94
N TRP A 512 -17.11 -35.10 25.86
CA TRP A 512 -17.17 -34.11 24.78
C TRP A 512 -18.47 -34.13 23.96
N SER A 513 -19.29 -35.19 24.12
CA SER A 513 -20.56 -35.35 23.39
C SER A 513 -21.69 -34.54 24.03
N ASP A 514 -21.63 -34.32 25.35
CA ASP A 514 -22.57 -33.48 26.08
C ASP A 514 -21.98 -32.09 26.38
N LYS A 515 -22.61 -31.04 25.82
CA LYS A 515 -22.21 -29.65 26.07
C LYS A 515 -22.55 -29.14 27.48
N ASN A 516 -23.35 -29.90 28.23
CA ASN A 516 -23.71 -29.61 29.62
C ASN A 516 -22.83 -30.36 30.64
N ALA A 517 -22.03 -31.34 30.21
CA ALA A 517 -21.05 -31.99 31.07
C ALA A 517 -19.96 -31.01 31.51
N ALA A 518 -19.60 -31.05 32.79
CA ALA A 518 -18.61 -30.15 33.39
C ALA A 518 -17.19 -30.60 33.04
N ASN A 519 -16.80 -30.38 31.78
CA ASN A 519 -15.51 -30.82 31.23
C ASN A 519 -14.36 -29.87 31.55
N TYR A 520 -14.65 -28.59 31.78
CA TYR A 520 -13.64 -27.55 31.91
C TYR A 520 -13.28 -27.30 33.36
N ILE A 521 -11.98 -27.27 33.66
CA ILE A 521 -11.43 -26.83 34.95
C ILE A 521 -10.55 -25.62 34.66
N LEU A 522 -10.99 -24.44 35.09
CA LEU A 522 -10.23 -23.19 35.05
C LEU A 522 -9.61 -22.90 36.41
N PHE A 523 -8.38 -22.40 36.41
CA PHE A 523 -7.77 -21.76 37.58
C PHE A 523 -7.94 -20.25 37.53
N SER A 524 -8.01 -19.63 38.71
CA SER A 524 -7.98 -18.18 38.84
C SER A 524 -6.64 -17.63 38.33
N SER A 525 -6.70 -16.58 37.50
CA SER A 525 -5.51 -15.87 37.00
C SER A 525 -4.90 -14.91 38.03
N THR A 526 -5.61 -14.64 39.13
CA THR A 526 -5.29 -13.55 40.07
C THR A 526 -5.06 -14.03 41.51
N GLU A 527 -5.66 -15.14 41.92
CA GLU A 527 -5.50 -15.68 43.27
C GLU A 527 -5.33 -17.21 43.28
N GLN A 528 -4.24 -17.67 43.89
CA GLN A 528 -3.96 -19.09 43.99
C GLN A 528 -4.98 -19.83 44.84
N GLY A 529 -5.30 -21.06 44.44
CA GLY A 529 -6.18 -21.96 45.18
C GLY A 529 -7.66 -21.90 44.77
N TYR A 530 -8.05 -20.96 43.91
CA TYR A 530 -9.39 -20.93 43.32
C TYR A 530 -9.43 -21.70 41.99
N ALA A 531 -10.41 -22.59 41.85
CA ALA A 531 -10.72 -23.28 40.61
C ALA A 531 -12.22 -23.23 40.30
N MET A 532 -12.56 -23.15 39.02
CA MET A 532 -13.94 -23.17 38.53
C MET A 532 -14.11 -24.36 37.61
N MET A 533 -15.13 -25.18 37.86
CA MET A 533 -15.52 -26.28 37.01
C MET A 533 -16.85 -25.99 36.33
N LEU A 534 -16.90 -26.09 35.00
CA LEU A 534 -18.06 -25.70 34.21
C LEU A 534 -18.16 -26.43 32.88
N SER A 535 -19.35 -26.36 32.28
CA SER A 535 -19.66 -26.97 30.98
C SER A 535 -19.43 -26.02 29.80
N GLN A 536 -19.48 -26.54 28.58
CA GLN A 536 -19.34 -25.73 27.36
C GLN A 536 -20.42 -24.65 27.24
N ASN A 537 -21.67 -24.99 27.54
CA ASN A 537 -22.78 -24.05 27.44
C ASN A 537 -22.63 -22.91 28.45
N VAL A 538 -22.18 -23.23 29.67
CA VAL A 538 -21.92 -22.24 30.72
C VAL A 538 -20.73 -21.37 30.33
N LEU A 539 -19.61 -21.97 29.88
CA LEU A 539 -18.41 -21.25 29.45
C LEU A 539 -18.75 -20.24 28.35
N ALA A 540 -19.40 -20.70 27.29
CA ALA A 540 -19.82 -19.83 26.18
C ALA A 540 -20.77 -18.72 26.65
N GLY A 541 -21.73 -19.06 27.53
CA GLY A 541 -22.68 -18.10 28.09
C GLY A 541 -22.07 -17.06 29.03
N MET A 542 -20.98 -17.39 29.74
CA MET A 542 -20.28 -16.44 30.61
C MET A 542 -19.32 -15.54 29.84
N LEU A 543 -18.66 -16.07 28.79
CA LEU A 543 -17.78 -15.27 27.92
C LEU A 543 -18.57 -14.28 27.07
N MET A 544 -19.67 -14.74 26.46
CA MET A 544 -20.53 -13.96 25.59
C MET A 544 -21.99 -14.26 25.91
N PRO A 545 -22.58 -13.62 26.94
CA PRO A 545 -23.95 -13.86 27.33
C PRO A 545 -24.92 -13.63 26.18
N ASN A 546 -25.98 -14.45 26.13
CA ASN A 546 -27.05 -14.30 25.16
C ASN A 546 -27.97 -13.18 25.61
N LEU A 547 -27.90 -12.08 24.87
CA LEU A 547 -28.63 -10.84 25.12
C LEU A 547 -30.15 -10.93 24.84
N ALA A 548 -30.69 -12.11 24.52
CA ALA A 548 -32.12 -12.34 24.25
C ALA A 548 -32.88 -13.04 25.40
N GLY A 549 -32.19 -13.74 26.29
CA GLY A 549 -32.84 -14.55 27.34
C GLY A 549 -33.09 -13.73 28.60
N LYS A 550 -34.34 -13.66 29.07
CA LYS A 550 -34.70 -13.01 30.34
C LYS A 550 -34.12 -13.70 31.59
N ASP A 551 -33.59 -14.93 31.44
CA ASP A 551 -33.19 -15.79 32.56
C ASP A 551 -31.82 -16.48 32.37
N GLN A 552 -30.80 -15.77 31.82
CA GLN A 552 -29.48 -16.39 31.72
C GLN A 552 -28.81 -16.45 33.11
N VAL A 553 -28.73 -17.65 33.66
CA VAL A 553 -28.15 -17.94 34.96
C VAL A 553 -26.63 -18.10 34.83
N LEU A 554 -25.86 -17.08 35.21
CA LEU A 554 -24.39 -17.06 35.14
C LEU A 554 -23.68 -17.83 36.26
N ASN A 555 -24.40 -18.31 37.27
CA ASN A 555 -23.82 -19.02 38.43
C ASN A 555 -23.90 -20.56 38.32
N GLN A 556 -24.12 -21.11 37.12
CA GLN A 556 -24.18 -22.57 36.88
C GLN A 556 -22.77 -23.19 36.75
N PHE A 557 -21.91 -22.97 37.74
CA PHE A 557 -20.58 -23.54 37.82
C PHE A 557 -20.30 -24.03 39.24
N PHE A 558 -19.36 -24.96 39.38
CA PHE A 558 -18.81 -25.35 40.67
C PHE A 558 -17.58 -24.50 40.97
N LEU A 559 -17.53 -23.94 42.19
CA LEU A 559 -16.42 -23.09 42.63
C LEU A 559 -15.70 -23.78 43.76
N TYR A 560 -14.38 -23.88 43.64
CA TYR A 560 -13.54 -24.52 44.63
C TYR A 560 -12.52 -23.54 45.19
N GLN A 561 -12.31 -23.58 46.51
CA GLN A 561 -11.20 -22.91 47.20
C GLN A 561 -10.40 -23.96 47.96
N GLN A 562 -9.13 -24.13 47.61
CA GLN A 562 -8.26 -25.17 48.19
C GLN A 562 -8.92 -26.57 48.18
N GLN A 563 -9.57 -26.92 47.06
CA GLN A 563 -10.30 -28.18 46.84
C GLN A 563 -11.64 -28.34 47.59
N ASN A 564 -12.03 -27.36 48.41
CA ASN A 564 -13.36 -27.36 49.02
C ASN A 564 -14.38 -26.71 48.08
N ASN A 565 -15.47 -27.42 47.78
CA ASN A 565 -16.59 -26.88 47.00
C ASN A 565 -17.33 -25.82 47.83
N LEU A 566 -17.43 -24.59 47.31
CA LEU A 566 -18.09 -23.47 47.96
C LEU A 566 -19.57 -23.42 47.58
N ASN A 567 -20.46 -23.23 48.55
CA ASN A 567 -21.86 -23.01 48.22
C ASN A 567 -22.05 -21.61 47.66
N GLN A 568 -23.03 -21.45 46.78
CA GLN A 568 -23.36 -20.15 46.19
C GLN A 568 -23.77 -19.08 47.23
N ALA A 569 -24.23 -19.49 48.41
CA ALA A 569 -24.54 -18.58 49.51
C ALA A 569 -23.28 -18.00 50.19
N ASP A 570 -22.12 -18.62 49.99
CA ASP A 570 -20.87 -18.31 50.71
C ASP A 570 -20.02 -17.23 49.99
N TYR A 571 -20.43 -16.79 48.79
CA TYR A 571 -19.67 -15.80 48.01
C TYR A 571 -20.56 -14.84 47.22
N GLN A 572 -19.99 -13.68 46.86
CA GLN A 572 -20.61 -12.71 45.97
C GLN A 572 -20.13 -12.95 44.54
N LEU A 573 -21.06 -13.22 43.62
CA LEU A 573 -20.72 -13.54 42.21
C LEU A 573 -19.88 -12.45 41.55
N GLU A 574 -20.21 -11.18 41.78
CA GLU A 574 -19.44 -10.06 41.22
C GLU A 574 -17.97 -10.09 41.68
N ASP A 575 -17.71 -10.39 42.95
CA ASP A 575 -16.34 -10.48 43.48
C ASP A 575 -15.57 -11.64 42.84
N ILE A 576 -16.20 -12.81 42.71
CA ILE A 576 -15.59 -13.97 42.06
C ILE A 576 -15.21 -13.66 40.60
N LEU A 577 -16.13 -13.08 39.83
CA LEU A 577 -15.86 -12.82 38.41
C LEU A 577 -14.90 -11.65 38.23
N LYS A 578 -14.99 -10.59 39.05
CA LYS A 578 -14.11 -9.42 38.92
C LYS A 578 -12.69 -9.72 39.37
N ASN A 579 -12.55 -10.36 40.53
CA ASN A 579 -11.28 -10.42 41.24
C ASN A 579 -10.61 -11.79 41.17
N LYS A 580 -11.32 -12.88 40.80
CA LYS A 580 -10.76 -14.24 40.69
C LYS A 580 -10.78 -14.76 39.25
N PHE A 581 -11.83 -14.50 38.48
CA PHE A 581 -11.98 -14.97 37.09
C PHE A 581 -12.32 -13.80 36.14
N PRO A 582 -11.40 -12.83 35.98
CA PRO A 582 -11.64 -11.58 35.25
C PRO A 582 -12.08 -11.79 33.79
N ILE A 583 -11.71 -12.91 33.18
CA ILE A 583 -12.16 -13.33 31.85
C ILE A 583 -13.69 -13.25 31.66
N PHE A 584 -14.46 -13.53 32.72
CA PHE A 584 -15.92 -13.50 32.68
C PHE A 584 -16.52 -12.16 33.10
N TYR A 585 -15.71 -11.24 33.63
CA TYR A 585 -16.23 -9.99 34.19
C TYR A 585 -16.81 -9.07 33.11
N SER A 586 -16.16 -8.99 31.95
CA SER A 586 -16.67 -8.21 30.81
C SER A 586 -18.03 -8.74 30.30
N GLY A 587 -18.20 -10.07 30.25
CA GLY A 587 -19.47 -10.72 29.97
C GLY A 587 -20.53 -10.42 31.03
N TYR A 588 -20.19 -10.59 32.31
CA TYR A 588 -21.06 -10.27 33.44
C TYR A 588 -21.53 -8.80 33.45
N GLN A 589 -20.61 -7.85 33.24
CA GLN A 589 -20.94 -6.43 33.12
C GLN A 589 -21.88 -6.17 31.94
N SER A 590 -21.67 -6.84 30.81
CA SER A 590 -22.55 -6.71 29.65
C SER A 590 -23.95 -7.23 29.93
N LEU A 591 -24.09 -8.35 30.65
CA LEU A 591 -25.39 -8.84 31.11
C LEU A 591 -26.06 -7.87 32.09
N LEU A 592 -25.32 -7.35 33.08
CA LEU A 592 -25.85 -6.37 34.04
C LEU A 592 -26.36 -5.11 33.35
N ARG A 593 -25.60 -4.59 32.37
CA ARG A 593 -26.00 -3.43 31.57
C ARG A 593 -27.29 -3.69 30.81
N ILE A 594 -27.40 -4.86 30.17
CA ILE A 594 -28.57 -5.21 29.39
C ILE A 594 -29.78 -5.45 30.27
N ASN A 595 -29.65 -6.18 31.38
CA ASN A 595 -30.75 -6.34 32.32
C ASN A 595 -31.21 -5.00 32.91
N THR A 596 -30.26 -4.09 33.16
CA THR A 596 -30.54 -2.74 33.68
C THR A 596 -31.22 -1.85 32.64
N PHE A 597 -30.88 -2.01 31.35
CA PHE A 597 -31.53 -1.33 30.24
C PHE A 597 -32.91 -1.93 29.90
N ASN A 598 -33.04 -3.26 29.85
CA ASN A 598 -34.30 -3.95 29.53
C ASN A 598 -35.41 -3.58 30.52
N ARG A 599 -35.08 -3.38 31.81
CA ARG A 599 -36.01 -2.86 32.81
C ARG A 599 -36.66 -1.53 32.43
N LEU A 600 -36.00 -0.69 31.63
CA LEU A 600 -36.57 0.55 31.11
C LEU A 600 -37.52 0.32 29.94
N LEU A 601 -37.16 -0.59 29.03
CA LEU A 601 -38.07 -0.99 27.95
C LEU A 601 -39.34 -1.63 28.50
N ASP A 602 -39.22 -2.41 29.59
CA ASP A 602 -40.36 -2.96 30.32
C ASP A 602 -41.28 -1.85 30.88
N LEU A 603 -40.74 -0.68 31.28
CA LEU A 603 -41.55 0.46 31.74
C LEU A 603 -42.37 1.11 30.62
N LEU A 604 -41.89 1.02 29.37
CA LEU A 604 -42.60 1.58 28.22
C LEU A 604 -43.83 0.74 27.86
N ASP A 605 -43.85 -0.54 28.24
CA ASP A 605 -44.95 -1.48 27.96
C ASP A 605 -45.29 -1.46 26.46
N LEU A 606 -44.23 -1.69 25.67
CA LEU A 606 -44.27 -1.81 24.21
C LEU A 606 -44.96 -3.12 23.82
N ASP A 607 -45.61 -3.15 22.65
CA ASP A 607 -46.05 -4.42 22.08
C ASP A 607 -44.85 -5.33 21.76
N GLU A 608 -45.12 -6.62 21.57
CA GLU A 608 -44.08 -7.66 21.37
C GLU A 608 -43.17 -7.32 20.18
N LYS A 609 -43.72 -6.81 19.07
CA LYS A 609 -42.96 -6.46 17.86
C LYS A 609 -42.00 -5.29 18.12
N LEU A 610 -42.46 -4.22 18.76
CA LEU A 610 -41.63 -3.05 19.08
C LEU A 610 -40.61 -3.39 20.18
N TYR A 611 -40.99 -4.18 21.17
CA TYR A 611 -40.09 -4.64 22.21
C TYR A 611 -38.91 -5.43 21.61
N ASP A 612 -39.21 -6.41 20.75
CA ASP A 612 -38.19 -7.22 20.09
C ASP A 612 -37.28 -6.39 19.19
N LEU A 613 -37.83 -5.43 18.45
CA LEU A 613 -37.04 -4.49 17.64
C LEU A 613 -36.06 -3.69 18.52
N PHE A 614 -36.54 -3.11 19.63
CA PHE A 614 -35.70 -2.30 20.50
C PHE A 614 -34.58 -3.12 21.14
N ILE A 615 -34.82 -4.39 21.47
CA ILE A 615 -33.81 -5.32 21.97
C ILE A 615 -32.84 -5.75 20.86
N ALA A 616 -33.33 -6.00 19.64
CA ALA A 616 -32.49 -6.47 18.55
C ALA A 616 -31.41 -5.45 18.14
N VAL A 617 -31.76 -4.16 18.13
CA VAL A 617 -30.85 -3.10 17.68
C VAL A 617 -29.76 -2.73 18.68
N THR A 618 -29.89 -3.08 19.97
CA THR A 618 -28.84 -2.85 20.98
C THR A 618 -27.63 -3.78 20.81
N LYS A 619 -27.77 -4.83 19.99
CA LYS A 619 -26.75 -5.87 19.72
C LYS A 619 -25.85 -5.55 18.52
N LYS A 620 -25.96 -4.33 17.98
CA LYS A 620 -25.29 -3.90 16.75
C LYS A 620 -24.89 -2.44 16.88
N ALA A 621 -23.69 -2.10 16.40
CA ALA A 621 -23.27 -0.71 16.25
C ALA A 621 -24.08 0.03 15.16
N ILE A 622 -24.54 -0.70 14.14
CA ILE A 622 -25.36 -0.19 13.03
C ILE A 622 -26.50 -1.17 12.75
N SER A 623 -27.73 -0.65 12.67
CA SER A 623 -28.94 -1.41 12.37
C SER A 623 -29.43 -1.15 10.94
N THR A 624 -29.83 -2.22 10.25
CA THR A 624 -30.57 -2.17 8.99
C THR A 624 -32.07 -1.97 9.20
N GLU A 625 -32.60 -2.34 10.37
CA GLU A 625 -33.99 -2.10 10.78
C GLU A 625 -34.19 -0.62 11.13
N LYS A 626 -35.24 0.02 10.58
CA LYS A 626 -35.54 1.45 10.73
C LYS A 626 -36.97 1.67 11.20
N LEU A 627 -37.19 2.73 11.98
CA LEU A 627 -38.50 3.12 12.51
C LEU A 627 -38.91 4.50 12.00
N VAL A 628 -38.92 4.67 10.68
CA VAL A 628 -39.31 5.91 10.01
C VAL A 628 -40.64 5.80 9.27
N ASN A 629 -41.25 4.60 9.23
CA ASN A 629 -42.57 4.40 8.64
C ASN A 629 -43.64 5.26 9.36
N PRO A 630 -44.46 6.05 8.63
CA PRO A 630 -45.47 6.91 9.24
C PRO A 630 -46.47 6.21 10.17
N GLU A 631 -46.93 4.99 9.83
CA GLU A 631 -47.90 4.25 10.64
C GLU A 631 -47.29 3.80 11.97
N GLU A 632 -46.06 3.27 11.93
CA GLU A 632 -45.32 2.83 13.12
C GLU A 632 -44.94 4.02 14.01
N GLN A 633 -44.60 5.17 13.43
CA GLN A 633 -44.35 6.40 14.17
C GLN A 633 -45.60 6.91 14.90
N ILE A 634 -46.76 6.90 14.25
CA ILE A 634 -48.03 7.30 14.88
C ILE A 634 -48.39 6.35 16.02
N GLN A 635 -48.19 5.04 15.85
CA GLN A 635 -48.44 4.06 16.91
C GLN A 635 -47.52 4.27 18.10
N LEU A 636 -46.22 4.44 17.88
CA LEU A 636 -45.25 4.70 18.94
C LEU A 636 -45.54 6.03 19.66
N GLU A 637 -45.88 7.08 18.93
CA GLU A 637 -46.22 8.39 19.50
C GLU A 637 -47.44 8.30 20.43
N LYS A 638 -48.51 7.64 19.99
CA LYS A 638 -49.70 7.41 20.83
C LYS A 638 -49.37 6.62 22.09
N LEU A 639 -48.50 5.62 21.99
CA LEU A 639 -48.09 4.81 23.13
C LEU A 639 -47.29 5.65 24.15
N LEU A 640 -46.29 6.40 23.70
CA LEU A 640 -45.41 7.18 24.57
C LEU A 640 -46.08 8.41 25.17
N THR A 641 -46.94 9.11 24.43
CA THR A 641 -47.67 10.30 24.93
C THR A 641 -48.72 9.96 25.98
N ASN A 642 -49.30 8.76 25.92
CA ASN A 642 -50.28 8.30 26.93
C ASN A 642 -49.63 7.87 28.26
N LYS A 643 -48.32 7.59 28.27
CA LYS A 643 -47.64 6.96 29.41
C LYS A 643 -46.40 7.74 29.89
N ALA A 644 -45.47 8.03 28.99
CA ALA A 644 -44.09 8.38 29.32
C ALA A 644 -43.85 9.89 29.38
N TYR A 645 -44.39 10.65 28.43
CA TYR A 645 -44.23 12.11 28.39
C TYR A 645 -45.51 12.82 27.93
N GLN A 646 -45.59 14.12 28.21
CA GLN A 646 -46.69 15.00 27.79
C GLN A 646 -46.16 16.19 27.00
N PHE A 647 -46.94 16.62 26.01
CA PHE A 647 -46.70 17.85 25.26
C PHE A 647 -47.24 19.05 26.05
N ILE A 648 -46.40 20.04 26.34
CA ILE A 648 -46.81 21.29 27.00
C ILE A 648 -46.82 22.43 25.97
N ALA A 649 -45.72 22.60 25.23
CA ALA A 649 -45.54 23.62 24.21
C ALA A 649 -44.51 23.16 23.16
N PRO A 650 -44.36 23.84 22.00
CA PRO A 650 -43.45 23.43 20.93
C PRO A 650 -41.98 23.19 21.33
N SER A 651 -41.50 23.82 22.41
CA SER A 651 -40.15 23.66 22.98
C SER A 651 -40.13 23.01 24.37
N ASP A 652 -41.27 22.50 24.85
CA ASP A 652 -41.45 22.01 26.22
C ASP A 652 -42.24 20.69 26.24
N TYR A 653 -41.49 19.61 26.43
CA TYR A 653 -41.99 18.25 26.65
C TYR A 653 -41.57 17.83 28.05
N GLN A 654 -42.45 17.21 28.81
CA GLN A 654 -42.18 16.83 30.20
C GLN A 654 -42.50 15.35 30.44
N LEU A 655 -41.71 14.69 31.28
CA LEU A 655 -42.04 13.33 31.73
C LEU A 655 -43.33 13.38 32.56
N THR A 656 -44.18 12.37 32.42
CA THR A 656 -45.32 12.24 33.33
C THR A 656 -44.80 11.91 34.74
N GLU A 657 -45.44 12.45 35.77
CA GLU A 657 -45.00 12.19 37.16
C GLU A 657 -45.03 10.68 37.47
N LYS A 658 -46.05 9.97 36.97
CA LYS A 658 -46.15 8.51 37.11
C LYS A 658 -44.95 7.79 36.48
N PHE A 659 -44.53 8.18 35.28
CA PHE A 659 -43.39 7.56 34.62
C PHE A 659 -42.07 7.91 35.29
N TYR A 660 -41.90 9.15 35.75
CA TYR A 660 -40.74 9.56 36.55
C TYR A 660 -40.61 8.72 37.84
N GLN A 661 -41.70 8.53 38.59
CA GLN A 661 -41.69 7.67 39.78
C GLN A 661 -41.37 6.20 39.44
N ASN A 662 -41.83 5.71 38.29
CA ASN A 662 -41.48 4.38 37.81
C ASN A 662 -39.98 4.24 37.52
N ILE A 663 -39.35 5.24 36.88
CA ILE A 663 -37.88 5.27 36.68
C ILE A 663 -37.18 5.21 38.05
N LEU A 664 -37.59 6.04 39.02
CA LEU A 664 -36.96 6.06 40.34
C LEU A 664 -37.08 4.71 41.06
N ASN A 665 -38.21 4.03 40.94
CA ASN A 665 -38.41 2.69 41.50
C ASN A 665 -37.51 1.64 40.83
N THR A 666 -37.55 1.59 39.50
CA THR A 666 -36.81 0.61 38.69
C THR A 666 -35.30 0.68 38.90
N TYR A 667 -34.78 1.90 39.03
CA TYR A 667 -33.36 2.16 39.22
C TYR A 667 -32.95 2.36 40.69
N LYS A 668 -33.88 2.14 41.64
CA LYS A 668 -33.64 2.31 43.09
C LYS A 668 -33.09 3.70 43.47
N LEU A 669 -33.61 4.75 42.83
CA LEU A 669 -33.16 6.15 43.00
C LEU A 669 -34.02 6.99 43.95
N LYS A 670 -34.95 6.38 44.70
CA LYS A 670 -35.84 7.11 45.61
C LYS A 670 -35.09 7.92 46.67
N GLU A 671 -34.05 7.32 47.24
CA GLU A 671 -33.20 7.93 48.28
C GLU A 671 -31.94 8.61 47.70
N ALA A 672 -31.75 8.55 46.38
CA ALA A 672 -30.61 9.17 45.72
C ALA A 672 -30.70 10.71 45.73
N THR A 673 -29.55 11.37 45.61
CA THR A 673 -29.48 12.83 45.49
C THR A 673 -30.07 13.30 44.16
N ASP A 674 -30.51 14.56 44.08
CA ASP A 674 -31.05 15.11 42.83
C ASP A 674 -30.01 15.13 41.71
N LYS A 675 -28.72 15.25 42.05
CA LYS A 675 -27.61 15.07 41.12
C LYS A 675 -27.57 13.65 40.54
N GLU A 676 -27.61 12.61 41.36
CA GLU A 676 -27.58 11.22 40.90
C GLU A 676 -28.82 10.86 40.06
N LYS A 677 -30.00 11.38 40.45
CA LYS A 677 -31.23 11.25 39.65
C LYS A 677 -31.08 11.92 38.29
N ALA A 678 -30.55 13.14 38.25
CA ALA A 678 -30.31 13.89 37.02
C ALA A 678 -29.32 13.18 36.09
N GLU A 679 -28.19 12.70 36.62
CA GLU A 679 -27.17 11.96 35.85
C GLU A 679 -27.73 10.66 35.25
N LYS A 680 -28.57 9.92 36.00
CA LYS A 680 -29.23 8.73 35.47
C LYS A 680 -30.18 9.09 34.34
N ILE A 681 -31.09 10.05 34.57
CA ILE A 681 -32.10 10.43 33.58
C ILE A 681 -31.44 11.01 32.32
N PHE A 682 -30.37 11.78 32.47
CA PHE A 682 -29.56 12.22 31.34
C PHE A 682 -28.99 11.04 30.55
N SER A 683 -28.41 10.06 31.24
CA SER A 683 -27.85 8.87 30.60
C SER A 683 -28.91 8.09 29.83
N LEU A 684 -30.13 7.95 30.39
CA LEU A 684 -31.28 7.36 29.69
C LEU A 684 -31.67 8.17 28.44
N SER A 685 -31.71 9.50 28.56
CA SER A 685 -31.97 10.39 27.42
C SER A 685 -30.95 10.15 26.31
N ALA A 686 -29.65 10.14 26.61
CA ALA A 686 -28.58 9.92 25.63
C ALA A 686 -28.74 8.57 24.88
N VAL A 687 -29.16 7.51 25.58
CA VAL A 687 -29.45 6.20 24.96
C VAL A 687 -30.61 6.29 23.97
N PHE A 688 -31.72 6.98 24.31
CA PHE A 688 -32.83 7.16 23.38
C PHE A 688 -32.51 8.12 22.22
N VAL A 689 -31.62 9.09 22.41
CA VAL A 689 -31.08 9.87 21.28
C VAL A 689 -30.29 8.96 20.34
N LYS A 690 -29.51 8.01 20.85
CA LYS A 690 -28.80 7.03 20.03
C LYS A 690 -29.78 6.16 19.22
N TYR A 691 -30.90 5.72 19.81
CA TYR A 691 -31.98 5.05 19.06
C TYR A 691 -32.46 5.88 17.87
N THR A 692 -32.58 7.20 18.04
CA THR A 692 -33.08 8.09 16.97
C THR A 692 -32.07 8.37 15.85
N SER A 693 -30.81 7.96 16.01
CA SER A 693 -29.72 8.23 15.07
C SER A 693 -29.83 7.45 13.77
N SER A 694 -29.18 7.94 12.71
CA SER A 694 -29.09 7.25 11.42
C SER A 694 -28.44 5.86 11.52
N ALA A 695 -27.59 5.65 12.53
CA ALA A 695 -26.96 4.36 12.79
C ALA A 695 -27.96 3.31 13.30
N ILE A 696 -29.01 3.69 14.04
CA ILE A 696 -29.91 2.75 14.72
C ILE A 696 -31.30 2.75 14.04
N LEU A 697 -32.32 3.43 14.56
CA LEU A 697 -33.68 3.40 14.01
C LEU A 697 -33.98 4.55 13.03
N GLY A 698 -33.13 5.58 12.94
CA GLY A 698 -33.27 6.67 11.99
C GLY A 698 -32.52 6.44 10.67
N THR A 699 -32.71 7.35 9.73
CA THR A 699 -31.95 7.48 8.48
C THR A 699 -31.16 8.79 8.50
N GLU A 700 -30.39 9.07 7.44
CA GLU A 700 -29.67 10.36 7.31
C GLU A 700 -30.63 11.57 7.22
N THR A 701 -31.86 11.35 6.77
CA THR A 701 -32.84 12.41 6.52
C THR A 701 -34.03 12.39 7.47
N GLU A 702 -34.30 11.27 8.13
CA GLU A 702 -35.49 11.06 8.97
C GLU A 702 -35.12 10.41 10.30
N SER A 703 -35.85 10.75 11.36
CA SER A 703 -35.62 10.18 12.69
C SER A 703 -36.96 9.97 13.41
N PRO A 704 -37.09 8.95 14.30
CA PRO A 704 -38.34 8.67 14.99
C PRO A 704 -38.72 9.82 15.94
N ASN A 705 -39.76 10.58 15.61
CA ASN A 705 -40.10 11.81 16.32
C ASN A 705 -40.51 11.57 17.78
N ALA A 706 -41.31 10.53 18.03
CA ALA A 706 -41.76 10.19 19.38
C ALA A 706 -40.60 9.92 20.36
N LEU A 707 -39.53 9.27 19.88
CA LEU A 707 -38.32 9.02 20.68
C LEU A 707 -37.50 10.29 20.91
N ARG A 708 -37.47 11.22 19.95
CA ARG A 708 -36.83 12.53 20.12
C ARG A 708 -37.54 13.36 21.19
N TYR A 709 -38.88 13.38 21.15
CA TYR A 709 -39.70 14.08 22.14
C TYR A 709 -39.56 13.46 23.53
N PHE A 710 -39.55 12.14 23.62
CA PHE A 710 -39.29 11.43 24.86
C PHE A 710 -37.89 11.72 25.42
N SER A 711 -36.87 11.74 24.56
CA SER A 711 -35.50 12.12 24.95
C SER A 711 -35.43 13.55 25.46
N CYS A 712 -36.13 14.47 24.81
CA CYS A 712 -36.23 15.88 25.22
C CYS A 712 -36.92 16.01 26.59
N ALA A 713 -37.99 15.25 26.84
CA ALA A 713 -38.66 15.22 28.13
C ALA A 713 -37.75 14.74 29.27
N MET A 714 -36.97 13.69 29.04
CA MET A 714 -35.96 13.24 30.00
C MET A 714 -34.87 14.29 30.21
N LEU A 715 -34.40 14.94 29.13
CA LEU A 715 -33.38 15.99 29.21
C LEU A 715 -33.86 17.18 30.05
N ASN A 716 -35.10 17.62 29.84
CA ASN A 716 -35.74 18.67 30.65
C ASN A 716 -35.81 18.28 32.12
N LYS A 717 -36.20 17.03 32.44
CA LYS A 717 -36.27 16.57 33.83
C LYS A 717 -34.89 16.49 34.49
N ALA A 718 -33.87 16.06 33.75
CA ALA A 718 -32.50 16.04 34.26
C ALA A 718 -32.00 17.46 34.60
N TYR A 719 -32.32 18.45 33.76
CA TYR A 719 -31.98 19.85 34.03
C TYR A 719 -32.76 20.43 35.20
N GLU A 720 -34.05 20.14 35.31
CA GLU A 720 -34.89 20.55 36.45
C GLU A 720 -34.30 20.05 37.78
N LEU A 721 -33.81 18.80 37.81
CA LEU A 721 -33.22 18.19 39.00
C LEU A 721 -31.84 18.76 39.35
N CYS A 722 -30.96 18.94 38.35
CA CYS A 722 -29.62 19.44 38.59
C CYS A 722 -29.02 20.14 37.35
N PRO A 723 -29.15 21.46 37.22
CA PRO A 723 -28.54 22.21 36.11
C PRO A 723 -27.01 22.08 36.05
N ALA A 724 -26.36 21.82 37.18
CA ALA A 724 -24.91 21.76 37.31
C ALA A 724 -24.25 20.55 36.61
N ILE A 725 -25.03 19.57 36.13
CA ILE A 725 -24.48 18.47 35.32
C ILE A 725 -24.22 18.87 33.85
N PHE A 726 -24.67 20.06 33.45
CA PHE A 726 -24.47 20.63 32.11
C PHE A 726 -23.37 21.68 32.14
N ASP A 727 -22.64 21.83 31.03
CA ASP A 727 -21.56 22.83 30.94
C ASP A 727 -22.11 24.26 30.89
N SER A 728 -23.31 24.45 30.33
CA SER A 728 -24.01 25.75 30.28
C SER A 728 -25.50 25.61 29.92
N GLU A 729 -26.27 26.66 30.18
CA GLU A 729 -27.67 26.76 29.72
C GLU A 729 -27.79 26.80 28.18
N GLN A 730 -26.76 27.30 27.50
CA GLN A 730 -26.70 27.30 26.03
C GLN A 730 -26.57 25.87 25.47
N GLN A 731 -25.82 24.99 26.14
CA GLN A 731 -25.64 23.59 25.74
C GLN A 731 -26.98 22.83 25.73
N ILE A 732 -27.78 22.93 26.81
CA ILE A 732 -29.08 22.27 26.86
C ILE A 732 -30.05 22.86 25.83
N THR A 733 -30.04 24.18 25.64
CA THR A 733 -30.90 24.85 24.65
C THR A 733 -30.59 24.35 23.24
N GLU A 734 -29.30 24.24 22.89
CA GLU A 734 -28.86 23.69 21.62
C GLU A 734 -29.31 22.23 21.43
N TRP A 735 -29.12 21.38 22.43
CA TRP A 735 -29.51 19.98 22.37
C TRP A 735 -31.02 19.80 22.21
N LYS A 736 -31.83 20.60 22.92
CA LYS A 736 -33.27 20.65 22.75
C LYS A 736 -33.66 21.08 21.34
N ASN A 737 -33.04 22.13 20.80
CA ASN A 737 -33.34 22.61 19.46
C ASN A 737 -33.04 21.55 18.39
N ARG A 738 -31.94 20.80 18.53
CA ARG A 738 -31.62 19.65 17.67
C ARG A 738 -32.63 18.50 17.83
N LEU A 739 -33.04 18.16 19.05
CA LEU A 739 -34.07 17.14 19.29
C LEU A 739 -35.43 17.52 18.72
N LEU A 740 -35.77 18.81 18.68
CA LEU A 740 -37.08 19.28 18.25
C LEU A 740 -37.10 19.80 16.80
N GLY A 741 -35.94 19.92 16.15
CA GLY A 741 -35.83 20.43 14.78
C GLY A 741 -36.13 21.92 14.66
N LEU A 742 -35.81 22.70 15.70
CA LEU A 742 -36.05 24.15 15.76
C LEU A 742 -34.89 24.96 15.14
N GLU A 743 -35.09 26.25 14.90
CA GLU A 743 -34.03 27.24 14.54
C GLU A 743 -33.11 26.91 13.34
N LYS A 744 -33.60 26.14 12.35
CA LYS A 744 -32.79 25.67 11.19
C LYS A 744 -31.60 24.78 11.60
N THR A 745 -31.57 24.23 12.81
CA THR A 745 -30.57 23.21 13.20
C THR A 745 -30.95 21.86 12.59
N PHE A 746 -30.75 21.72 11.28
CA PHE A 746 -30.87 20.43 10.59
C PHE A 746 -29.57 19.64 10.82
N SER A 747 -29.46 19.03 11.99
CA SER A 747 -28.36 18.10 12.26
C SER A 747 -28.90 16.71 12.55
N CYS A 748 -28.33 15.72 11.87
CA CYS A 748 -28.55 14.31 12.15
C CYS A 748 -28.42 14.05 13.66
N THR A 749 -29.41 13.38 14.23
CA THR A 749 -29.45 12.91 15.63
C THR A 749 -28.23 12.06 15.99
N ALA A 750 -27.48 11.54 14.99
CA ALA A 750 -26.18 10.92 15.19
C ALA A 750 -25.13 11.85 15.84
N VAL A 751 -25.03 13.10 15.38
CA VAL A 751 -24.10 14.11 15.94
C VAL A 751 -24.47 14.41 17.38
N LEU A 752 -25.77 14.61 17.65
CA LEU A 752 -26.26 14.86 19.00
C LEU A 752 -26.05 13.66 19.92
N SER A 753 -26.32 12.44 19.44
CA SER A 753 -26.12 11.22 20.23
C SER A 753 -24.67 11.09 20.69
N SER A 754 -23.71 11.40 19.82
CA SER A 754 -22.28 11.37 20.14
C SER A 754 -21.95 12.43 21.18
N ALA A 755 -22.40 13.67 20.98
CA ALA A 755 -22.17 14.77 21.92
C ALA A 755 -22.71 14.49 23.33
N MET A 756 -23.93 13.95 23.45
CA MET A 756 -24.52 13.61 24.75
C MET A 756 -23.81 12.44 25.43
N ILE A 757 -23.45 11.40 24.67
CA ILE A 757 -22.70 10.24 25.21
C ILE A 757 -21.32 10.69 25.69
N ASP A 758 -20.61 11.51 24.92
CA ASP A 758 -19.29 12.02 25.30
C ASP A 758 -19.33 12.92 26.54
N HIS A 759 -20.36 13.77 26.64
CA HIS A 759 -20.60 14.58 27.83
C HIS A 759 -20.80 13.71 29.08
N ALA A 760 -21.70 12.73 29.01
CA ALA A 760 -21.95 11.80 30.12
C ALA A 760 -20.71 10.96 30.45
N ARG A 761 -19.95 10.52 29.46
CA ARG A 761 -18.70 9.77 29.64
C ARG A 761 -17.65 10.61 30.37
N LYS A 762 -17.60 11.92 30.12
CA LYS A 762 -16.66 12.84 30.79
C LYS A 762 -17.08 13.19 32.21
N GLN A 763 -18.37 13.45 32.45
CA GLN A 763 -18.85 14.02 33.72
C GLN A 763 -19.33 12.95 34.72
N PHE A 764 -19.94 11.86 34.25
CA PHE A 764 -20.59 10.84 35.11
C PHE A 764 -20.59 9.45 34.45
N SER A 765 -19.39 8.99 34.05
CA SER A 765 -19.16 7.72 33.33
C SER A 765 -19.80 6.50 33.98
N ASN A 766 -19.80 6.43 35.32
CA ASN A 766 -20.39 5.33 36.08
C ASN A 766 -21.91 5.23 35.83
N GLN A 767 -22.63 6.35 35.74
CA GLN A 767 -24.07 6.34 35.53
C GLN A 767 -24.42 5.92 34.10
N LEU A 768 -23.64 6.40 33.12
CA LEU A 768 -23.79 6.04 31.70
C LEU A 768 -23.49 4.57 31.46
N ALA A 769 -22.40 4.06 32.05
CA ALA A 769 -21.95 2.69 31.85
C ALA A 769 -23.03 1.67 32.22
N THR A 770 -23.88 1.94 33.20
CA THR A 770 -24.93 0.99 33.61
C THR A 770 -26.11 0.84 32.65
N VAL A 771 -26.30 1.77 31.71
CA VAL A 771 -27.50 1.83 30.84
C VAL A 771 -27.18 1.83 29.34
N LEU A 772 -25.95 2.18 28.95
CA LEU A 772 -25.53 2.16 27.54
C LEU A 772 -25.28 0.71 27.09
N PRO A 773 -25.92 0.24 25.99
CA PRO A 773 -25.64 -1.08 25.44
C PRO A 773 -24.17 -1.28 25.10
N PRO A 774 -23.61 -2.50 25.28
CA PRO A 774 -22.19 -2.78 25.04
C PRO A 774 -21.70 -2.41 23.64
N ASP A 775 -22.47 -2.71 22.59
CA ASP A 775 -22.10 -2.38 21.20
C ASP A 775 -22.22 -0.89 20.86
N TRP A 776 -22.75 -0.08 21.77
CA TRP A 776 -22.89 1.38 21.65
C TRP A 776 -21.93 2.14 22.57
N TYR A 777 -21.19 1.42 23.43
CA TYR A 777 -20.22 1.96 24.37
C TYR A 777 -18.89 2.25 23.68
#